data_AF-A0A2V7XSM0-F1
#
_entry.id   AF-A0A2V7XSM0-F1
#
_cell.length_a   1.000
_cell.length_b   1.000
_cell.length_c   1.000
_cell.angle_alpha   90.00
_cell.angle_beta   90.00
_cell.angle_gamma   90.00
#
_symmetry.space_group_name_H-M   'P 1'
#
loop_
_entity.id
_entity.type
_entity.pdbx_description
1 polymer ?
#
loop_
_entity_poly.entity_id
_entity_poly.type
_entity_poly.pdbx_seq_one_letter_code
_entity_poly.pdbx_strand_id
1 'polypeptide(L)'
;MAGRAQIPTPSRRAVLCLALLLCLTGSLPLSARSAGKAAPKDGAKDSSPQMLHAQRPGRRLQGGAQDDEPNPTTWDGKDRWQGVDRRPHEHRMRRSRSWNGDLRRLPRMAPVKLERLEREAPEPAPQIFLGGAVDEAAPAASVSVAASAAAAPGPSSNFDGLDFANWGAGHPPDTNGDVGPKYYIQAINTSMGIFDKATGARVTAFTLNALMSQGAFGNVCDTNNFGDPVVLYDTFEDRWVITDFAFVLDGLGNINPAHVYQCFAVSKSGDPLKGGWNFYSAEAAGGIDDYPKFGIWPDGIYMAANMFGYPAGAAFENARVWAFNKAQMYAGADTVQNVSFDAPPGEFTLLPGNARLQAGTPPPGTPDFFISTWQFLNALTVYKFHVDWDRTSLSTFTGPTMVATGSSWPSASVPNAPSLGGNSLDVLQIRAMMQSQYARIGGVESLWTTHTVRRANTAGFAAPRWYQVNVTGGTVAATTLQTATWDPDGANVIHRFMPSLAVNHKGDMALGYSTSSATTKPAIKYAGRLASDPIDTFSQTEQVLMQGDGTQTGNCGGSTCARWGDYSAMALDPDGCTFWYTNMYYNADGLNYQTRIGAFQFPTCDPILDGTVAGTVTDAGTGAAIGGATVTLGSRAVATDISGGYSFTVPAGTYPTATASAPGFGSATFTGLVVAEGGTTTQDFALKAAPASACIKDDTQSDFQGGVATNCDLTASPGDVVLVSPANIDQQNLSVMNTGFGFNFNGWAGQTFTPAVTGRLTRVDLDLFCSSCSGTTPNITVSVRATSSDLPVGPDLAVATIPGFSSGAGGFFTANFATPPTLTAASANSGISWAGQTTDIGFKTYMKSSFVGSGTFVSSAKDANPAPGAAVNWRTLSWTATTPPGTDIRFQVAASDSASGQFVFVGPDGTTGTFFSNGGSLAQFNGHRYLKYSASLTTTNPSNTPALNDVTVCFDDVASALAVDPALGVYGGTADLSATLTSGGAGLSGKTVSFSLNGVAVGSGQTSATGVARVLGVSLAGIGGGTHTGAVAASFAGDAGYGASSGSNTLTVNRAPQTISFGTLANKTCGDPDFGVSATATSGLAVGFASSGDCMISGSSVHITGTGSCTITASQAGDDNYEPAPDVPQSFDIGKASQAIAFGALANKTFGDPDFGVSATATSGLAVGFAASGNCAISGTTVHITGGGSCTITASQGGDGNYEPAADVAQSFQIGKASQTITFGALASKT
;
A
#
# COMPACT_ATOMS: atom_id res chain seq x y z
N MET A 1 0.56 66.29 -35.80
CA MET A 1 0.35 65.65 -37.11
C MET A 1 -0.91 64.83 -37.00
N ALA A 2 -2.03 65.34 -37.53
CA ALA A 2 -2.67 64.87 -38.77
C ALA A 2 -3.17 63.41 -38.64
N GLY A 3 -4.46 63.06 -38.79
CA GLY A 3 -5.65 63.77 -39.23
C GLY A 3 -6.92 63.08 -38.66
N ARG A 4 -8.03 63.83 -38.54
CA ARG A 4 -9.24 63.74 -39.40
C ARG A 4 -9.93 62.37 -39.34
N ALA A 5 -11.09 62.27 -38.67
CA ALA A 5 -12.43 62.55 -39.23
C ALA A 5 -12.95 61.29 -39.98
N GLN A 6 -14.20 60.85 -39.92
CA GLN A 6 -15.45 61.52 -39.60
C GLN A 6 -16.58 60.46 -39.66
N ILE A 7 -17.68 60.73 -38.94
CA ILE A 7 -19.06 60.29 -39.21
C ILE A 7 -19.45 58.84 -38.83
N PRO A 8 -20.29 58.66 -37.79
CA PRO A 8 -21.34 57.65 -37.80
C PRO A 8 -22.58 58.25 -38.48
N THR A 9 -22.89 57.78 -39.69
CA THR A 9 -24.23 57.95 -40.29
C THR A 9 -24.94 56.60 -40.34
N PRO A 10 -26.28 56.62 -40.27
CA PRO A 10 -27.05 55.63 -39.53
C PRO A 10 -27.53 54.51 -40.45
N SER A 11 -27.31 53.25 -40.06
CA SER A 11 -28.22 52.19 -40.51
C SER A 11 -29.43 52.20 -39.58
N ARG A 12 -30.44 53.00 -39.95
CA ARG A 12 -31.81 52.80 -39.47
C ARG A 12 -32.17 51.33 -39.70
N ARG A 13 -32.30 50.56 -38.63
CA ARG A 13 -33.20 49.42 -38.57
C ARG A 13 -34.09 49.68 -37.37
N ALA A 14 -35.34 50.02 -37.66
CA ALA A 14 -36.35 50.23 -36.65
C ALA A 14 -36.60 48.88 -35.94
N VAL A 15 -35.96 48.69 -34.79
CA VAL A 15 -36.34 47.67 -33.82
C VAL A 15 -37.30 48.36 -32.87
N LEU A 16 -38.54 47.85 -32.76
CA LEU A 16 -39.52 48.37 -31.83
C LEU A 16 -39.14 47.89 -30.42
N CYS A 17 -38.29 48.65 -29.74
CA CYS A 17 -38.04 48.50 -28.32
C CYS A 17 -39.19 49.16 -27.53
N LEU A 18 -39.51 48.62 -26.35
CA LEU A 18 -40.60 49.11 -25.49
C LEU A 18 -40.04 49.49 -24.12
N ALA A 19 -40.47 50.61 -23.55
CA ALA A 19 -40.12 51.05 -22.21
C ALA A 19 -41.28 50.79 -21.24
N LEU A 20 -40.96 50.23 -20.08
CA LEU A 20 -41.84 50.18 -18.94
C LEU A 20 -41.55 51.38 -18.03
N LEU A 21 -42.53 52.22 -17.69
CA LEU A 21 -42.37 53.36 -16.77
C LEU A 21 -43.20 53.21 -15.49
N LEU A 22 -42.63 53.66 -14.37
CA LEU A 22 -43.22 53.64 -13.02
C LEU A 22 -43.37 55.07 -12.47
N CYS A 23 -44.55 55.42 -11.91
CA CYS A 23 -44.79 56.72 -11.25
C CYS A 23 -45.72 56.60 -10.03
N LEU A 24 -45.49 57.45 -9.02
CA LEU A 24 -46.30 57.58 -7.80
C LEU A 24 -47.28 58.75 -7.90
N THR A 25 -48.54 58.50 -7.55
CA THR A 25 -49.57 59.56 -7.45
C THR A 25 -50.14 59.58 -6.03
N GLY A 26 -49.90 60.66 -5.28
CA GLY A 26 -50.44 60.84 -3.93
C GLY A 26 -50.85 62.29 -3.66
N SER A 27 -52.15 62.50 -3.47
CA SER A 27 -52.75 63.74 -2.95
C SER A 27 -52.96 63.57 -1.44
N LEU A 28 -52.37 64.43 -0.59
CA LEU A 28 -52.65 64.46 0.85
C LEU A 28 -53.38 65.76 1.23
N PRO A 29 -54.49 65.71 2.00
CA PRO A 29 -54.83 66.74 2.96
C PRO A 29 -54.36 66.37 4.38
N LEU A 30 -54.27 67.41 5.21
CA LEU A 30 -53.60 67.51 6.50
C LEU A 30 -54.13 66.63 7.68
N SER A 31 -53.16 66.30 8.55
CA SER A 31 -53.16 66.50 10.02
C SER A 31 -53.90 65.53 10.96
N ALA A 32 -53.15 65.07 11.97
CA ALA A 32 -53.39 65.16 13.44
C ALA A 32 -53.09 63.81 14.13
N ARG A 33 -51.96 63.69 14.84
CA ARG A 33 -51.73 63.97 16.28
C ARG A 33 -51.97 62.77 17.22
N SER A 34 -50.94 62.54 18.06
CA SER A 34 -51.00 62.09 19.49
C SER A 34 -51.50 60.67 19.75
N ALA A 35 -51.14 59.92 20.79
CA ALA A 35 -50.33 60.04 22.00
C ALA A 35 -49.84 58.59 22.32
N GLY A 36 -48.78 58.32 23.06
CA GLY A 36 -48.74 58.42 24.52
C GLY A 36 -48.31 57.09 25.15
N LYS A 37 -47.33 57.15 26.08
CA LYS A 37 -47.12 56.40 27.35
C LYS A 37 -47.92 55.09 27.57
N ALA A 38 -47.44 54.03 28.23
CA ALA A 38 -46.21 53.65 28.92
C ALA A 38 -46.34 52.13 29.30
N ALA A 39 -45.21 51.53 29.69
CA ALA A 39 -44.87 50.23 30.33
C ALA A 39 -45.95 49.54 31.22
N PRO A 40 -45.80 48.24 31.68
CA PRO A 40 -44.53 47.53 31.91
C PRO A 40 -44.49 46.00 31.69
N LYS A 41 -43.28 45.41 31.78
CA LYS A 41 -42.98 44.20 32.58
C LYS A 41 -41.48 43.86 32.55
N ASP A 42 -40.85 43.89 33.72
CA ASP A 42 -39.60 43.21 34.06
C ASP A 42 -39.87 41.68 34.20
N GLY A 43 -38.90 40.77 34.06
CA GLY A 43 -37.48 40.96 33.82
C GLY A 43 -36.69 39.65 33.92
N ALA A 44 -35.40 39.86 34.21
CA ALA A 44 -34.34 38.92 34.60
C ALA A 44 -33.81 37.97 33.53
N LYS A 45 -32.50 37.74 33.39
CA LYS A 45 -31.25 38.41 33.77
C LYS A 45 -30.19 37.45 33.20
N ASP A 46 -29.30 37.90 32.32
CA ASP A 46 -27.89 37.50 32.43
C ASP A 46 -26.99 38.45 31.62
N SER A 47 -25.90 38.85 32.23
CA SER A 47 -25.02 39.92 31.75
C SER A 47 -23.59 39.40 31.63
N SER A 48 -23.07 39.36 30.41
CA SER A 48 -21.63 39.51 30.15
C SER A 48 -21.32 40.98 29.83
N PRO A 49 -20.21 41.56 30.32
CA PRO A 49 -19.85 42.95 30.06
C PRO A 49 -18.92 43.05 28.85
N GLN A 50 -19.06 44.08 28.00
CA GLN A 50 -17.91 44.69 27.31
C GLN A 50 -18.18 46.18 27.04
N MET A 51 -17.24 47.03 27.42
CA MET A 51 -17.08 48.39 26.89
C MET A 51 -15.68 48.55 26.29
N LEU A 52 -15.65 49.43 25.29
CA LEU A 52 -14.71 49.55 24.18
C LEU A 52 -13.36 50.23 24.50
N HIS A 53 -12.37 49.86 23.65
CA HIS A 53 -11.35 50.70 22.96
C HIS A 53 -10.23 51.36 23.82
N ALA A 54 -8.95 51.43 23.41
CA ALA A 54 -8.38 51.50 22.07
C ALA A 54 -6.88 51.10 22.00
N GLN A 55 -6.42 50.89 20.76
CA GLN A 55 -5.05 50.98 20.20
C GLN A 55 -4.23 49.68 19.99
N ARG A 56 -4.06 49.38 18.69
CA ARG A 56 -3.13 48.43 18.02
C ARG A 56 -1.73 49.08 17.85
N PRO A 57 -0.63 48.37 17.51
CA PRO A 57 -0.54 47.15 16.67
C PRO A 57 0.40 46.03 17.14
N GLY A 58 0.23 44.83 16.58
CA GLY A 58 0.93 43.61 16.98
C GLY A 58 2.13 43.19 16.11
N ARG A 59 3.03 42.41 16.72
CA ARG A 59 3.77 41.30 16.11
C ARG A 59 4.43 40.41 17.19
N ARG A 60 4.16 39.09 17.05
CA ARG A 60 5.00 37.90 17.30
C ARG A 60 5.35 37.38 18.72
N LEU A 61 5.03 36.07 18.86
CA LEU A 61 5.78 34.92 19.43
C LEU A 61 5.61 34.51 20.92
N GLN A 62 5.04 33.30 21.07
CA GLN A 62 5.44 32.12 21.87
C GLN A 62 5.98 32.27 23.32
N GLY A 63 5.39 31.48 24.21
CA GLY A 63 6.01 31.01 25.45
C GLY A 63 5.30 29.75 25.96
N GLY A 64 6.03 28.63 26.00
CA GLY A 64 5.63 27.39 26.67
C GLY A 64 5.99 27.42 28.17
N ALA A 65 5.52 26.42 28.91
CA ALA A 65 5.93 26.18 30.29
C ALA A 65 6.02 24.66 30.55
N GLN A 66 7.16 24.26 31.10
CA GLN A 66 7.49 22.95 31.65
C GLN A 66 6.97 22.79 33.09
N ASP A 67 6.55 21.56 33.38
CA ASP A 67 6.85 20.68 34.53
C ASP A 67 6.71 21.17 35.99
N ASP A 68 6.01 20.37 36.80
CA ASP A 68 6.56 19.84 38.06
C ASP A 68 5.70 18.66 38.62
N GLU A 69 6.42 17.67 39.17
CA GLU A 69 6.01 16.34 39.65
C GLU A 69 5.35 16.27 41.05
N PRO A 70 4.81 15.09 41.48
CA PRO A 70 3.88 14.95 42.62
C PRO A 70 4.49 14.35 43.91
N ASN A 71 3.78 14.47 45.05
CA ASN A 71 4.04 13.68 46.27
C ASN A 71 2.70 13.32 46.98
N PRO A 72 2.58 12.16 47.67
CA PRO A 72 1.35 11.45 47.96
C PRO A 72 0.87 11.62 49.41
N THR A 73 -0.43 11.43 49.66
CA THR A 73 -1.00 10.71 50.84
C THR A 73 -2.53 10.79 50.83
N THR A 74 -3.17 9.63 50.70
CA THR A 74 -4.32 9.09 51.46
C THR A 74 -5.20 8.22 50.56
N TRP A 75 -5.28 6.95 50.94
CA TRP A 75 -6.10 5.91 50.36
C TRP A 75 -7.52 6.00 50.92
N ASP A 76 -8.50 6.25 50.05
CA ASP A 76 -9.88 5.80 50.20
C ASP A 76 -10.36 5.32 48.83
N GLY A 77 -10.75 4.05 48.76
CA GLY A 77 -11.19 3.40 47.55
C GLY A 77 -12.67 3.70 47.29
N LYS A 78 -12.95 4.51 46.26
CA LYS A 78 -14.18 4.38 45.46
C LYS A 78 -14.23 5.16 44.12
N ASP A 79 -13.25 5.97 43.74
CA ASP A 79 -13.32 6.76 42.50
C ASP A 79 -12.04 6.73 41.63
N ARG A 80 -11.72 5.59 40.98
CA ARG A 80 -10.69 5.55 39.91
C ARG A 80 -11.11 4.81 38.63
N TRP A 81 -12.32 5.08 38.13
CA TRP A 81 -12.74 4.63 36.79
C TRP A 81 -12.89 5.77 35.76
N GLN A 82 -12.47 7.01 36.07
CA GLN A 82 -12.75 8.20 35.25
C GLN A 82 -11.58 8.73 34.38
N GLY A 83 -10.59 7.91 34.05
CA GLY A 83 -9.41 8.35 33.29
C GLY A 83 -9.23 7.80 31.87
N VAL A 84 -9.96 6.75 31.47
CA VAL A 84 -9.78 6.13 30.14
C VAL A 84 -10.69 6.86 29.15
N ASP A 85 -10.12 7.47 28.11
CA ASP A 85 -10.91 7.98 26.99
C ASP A 85 -11.60 6.78 26.31
N ARG A 86 -12.91 6.64 26.54
CA ARG A 86 -13.72 5.58 25.94
C ARG A 86 -14.21 5.95 24.55
N ARG A 87 -13.80 7.10 24.01
CA ARG A 87 -14.19 7.54 22.68
C ARG A 87 -13.26 6.91 21.64
N PRO A 88 -13.79 6.51 20.48
CA PRO A 88 -12.95 6.06 19.38
C PRO A 88 -12.02 7.18 18.94
N HIS A 89 -10.74 6.85 18.75
CA HIS A 89 -9.82 7.70 18.03
C HIS A 89 -9.92 7.36 16.55
N GLU A 90 -10.41 8.31 15.76
CA GLU A 90 -10.54 8.15 14.32
C GLU A 90 -9.26 8.59 13.61
N HIS A 91 -8.72 7.73 12.75
CA HIS A 91 -7.57 8.06 11.92
C HIS A 91 -7.82 7.70 10.47
N ARG A 92 -6.95 8.21 9.58
CA ARG A 92 -6.91 7.80 8.18
C ARG A 92 -5.50 7.45 7.77
N MET A 93 -5.32 6.23 7.25
CA MET A 93 -4.11 5.90 6.50
C MET A 93 -4.25 6.42 5.08
N ARG A 94 -3.17 6.91 4.50
CA ARG A 94 -3.14 7.22 3.07
C ARG A 94 -2.49 6.07 2.33
N ARG A 95 -3.05 5.73 1.17
CA ARG A 95 -2.40 4.79 0.26
C ARG A 95 -1.10 5.40 -0.21
N SER A 96 -0.05 4.59 -0.16
CA SER A 96 1.18 4.91 -0.84
C SER A 96 1.11 4.49 -2.32
N ARG A 97 2.24 4.28 -2.98
CA ARG A 97 2.26 3.73 -4.33
C ARG A 97 1.83 2.25 -4.31
N SER A 98 0.94 1.87 -5.21
CA SER A 98 0.70 0.44 -5.50
C SER A 98 1.76 -0.11 -6.45
N TRP A 99 2.07 -1.40 -6.34
CA TRP A 99 3.09 -2.06 -7.16
C TRP A 99 2.55 -3.34 -7.81
N ASN A 100 2.88 -3.59 -9.07
CA ASN A 100 2.42 -4.76 -9.85
C ASN A 100 3.60 -5.61 -10.36
N GLY A 101 4.69 -5.66 -9.60
CA GLY A 101 5.86 -6.44 -9.97
C GLY A 101 5.79 -7.90 -9.52
N ASP A 102 6.83 -8.65 -9.89
CA ASP A 102 7.01 -10.03 -9.47
C ASP A 102 7.94 -10.06 -8.26
N LEU A 103 7.47 -10.57 -7.11
CA LEU A 103 8.27 -10.62 -5.88
C LEU A 103 9.58 -11.41 -6.03
N ARG A 104 9.69 -12.30 -7.02
CA ARG A 104 10.93 -13.04 -7.31
C ARG A 104 12.03 -12.16 -7.88
N ARG A 105 11.69 -10.94 -8.32
CA ARG A 105 12.62 -9.94 -8.87
C ARG A 105 13.09 -8.94 -7.82
N LEU A 106 12.56 -8.98 -6.59
CA LEU A 106 13.08 -8.14 -5.52
C LEU A 106 14.54 -8.52 -5.20
N PRO A 107 15.39 -7.54 -4.86
CA PRO A 107 16.79 -7.79 -4.57
C PRO A 107 16.93 -8.68 -3.33
N ARG A 108 17.82 -9.68 -3.43
CA ARG A 108 18.15 -10.58 -2.33
C ARG A 108 19.30 -9.97 -1.53
N MET A 109 18.95 -9.05 -0.65
CA MET A 109 19.90 -8.39 0.24
C MET A 109 19.99 -9.15 1.55
N ALA A 110 21.20 -9.25 2.10
CA ALA A 110 21.35 -9.74 3.47
C ALA A 110 20.68 -8.73 4.43
N PRO A 111 19.96 -9.21 5.45
CA PRO A 111 19.38 -8.35 6.48
C PRO A 111 20.48 -7.65 7.26
N VAL A 112 20.20 -6.42 7.70
CA VAL A 112 21.08 -5.72 8.63
C VAL A 112 20.96 -6.41 10.00
N LYS A 113 22.11 -6.81 10.56
CA LYS A 113 22.16 -7.40 11.89
C LYS A 113 22.04 -6.31 12.96
N LEU A 114 20.97 -6.34 13.73
CA LEU A 114 20.63 -5.38 14.77
C LEU A 114 20.17 -6.16 16.00
N GLU A 115 20.97 -6.09 17.08
CA GLU A 115 20.53 -6.54 18.40
C GLU A 115 19.79 -5.37 19.06
N ARG A 116 18.49 -5.57 19.31
CA ARG A 116 17.64 -4.58 19.97
C ARG A 116 17.60 -4.90 21.47
N LEU A 117 17.64 -3.86 22.30
CA LEU A 117 17.26 -4.03 23.70
C LEU A 117 15.75 -4.25 23.75
N GLU A 118 15.37 -5.45 24.15
CA GLU A 118 13.97 -5.83 24.35
C GLU A 118 13.29 -4.88 25.34
N ARG A 119 12.04 -4.52 25.03
CA ARG A 119 11.21 -3.74 25.96
C ARG A 119 10.66 -4.69 27.02
N GLU A 120 11.04 -4.43 28.26
CA GLU A 120 10.65 -5.28 29.37
C GLU A 120 9.15 -5.17 29.63
N ALA A 121 8.48 -6.32 29.73
CA ALA A 121 7.10 -6.35 30.18
C ALA A 121 6.98 -5.82 31.61
N PRO A 122 5.80 -5.29 32.00
CA PRO A 122 5.50 -5.08 33.40
C PRO A 122 5.59 -6.41 34.16
N GLU A 123 5.99 -6.34 35.43
CA GLU A 123 6.07 -7.55 36.27
C GLU A 123 4.67 -8.22 36.33
N PRO A 124 4.55 -9.50 35.98
CA PRO A 124 3.27 -10.17 35.97
C PRO A 124 2.76 -10.37 37.40
N ALA A 125 1.62 -9.75 37.72
CA ALA A 125 0.95 -9.85 39.01
C ALA A 125 -0.52 -10.30 38.91
N PRO A 126 -0.85 -11.40 38.19
CA PRO A 126 -2.21 -11.90 38.07
C PRO A 126 -2.79 -12.26 39.45
N GLN A 127 -4.08 -12.00 39.60
CA GLN A 127 -4.83 -12.23 40.83
C GLN A 127 -5.80 -13.41 40.70
N ILE A 128 -6.35 -13.88 41.81
CA ILE A 128 -7.53 -14.76 41.78
C ILE A 128 -8.77 -13.89 41.52
N PHE A 129 -9.57 -14.25 40.53
CA PHE A 129 -10.88 -13.67 40.31
C PHE A 129 -11.90 -14.24 41.31
N LEU A 130 -12.54 -13.37 42.11
CA LEU A 130 -13.45 -13.73 43.21
C LEU A 130 -14.96 -13.61 42.87
N GLY A 131 -15.31 -13.28 41.62
CA GLY A 131 -16.63 -12.76 41.25
C GLY A 131 -17.65 -13.74 40.64
N GLY A 132 -17.48 -15.06 40.77
CA GLY A 132 -18.41 -16.07 40.23
C GLY A 132 -18.66 -17.20 41.21
N ALA A 133 -19.68 -18.04 40.98
CA ALA A 133 -20.08 -19.18 41.83
C ALA A 133 -19.09 -20.36 41.80
N VAL A 134 -17.79 -20.06 41.82
CA VAL A 134 -16.70 -21.02 41.92
C VAL A 134 -15.96 -20.69 43.20
N ASP A 135 -16.07 -21.58 44.21
CA ASP A 135 -15.10 -21.69 45.28
C ASP A 135 -13.68 -21.69 44.69
N GLU A 136 -12.69 -21.26 45.46
CA GLU A 136 -11.26 -21.22 45.13
C GLU A 136 -10.88 -22.32 44.11
N ALA A 137 -10.78 -21.94 42.82
CA ALA A 137 -10.71 -22.90 41.74
C ALA A 137 -9.53 -23.85 41.97
N ALA A 138 -9.81 -25.16 41.97
CA ALA A 138 -8.79 -26.16 42.24
C ALA A 138 -7.57 -25.96 41.31
N PRO A 139 -6.33 -26.11 41.82
CA PRO A 139 -5.14 -26.04 40.98
C PRO A 139 -5.28 -27.03 39.84
N ALA A 140 -5.02 -26.58 38.61
CA ALA A 140 -5.17 -27.39 37.41
C ALA A 140 -4.36 -28.68 37.53
N ALA A 141 -5.05 -29.80 37.58
CA ALA A 141 -4.43 -31.10 37.38
C ALA A 141 -3.89 -31.16 35.94
N SER A 142 -2.66 -31.62 35.77
CA SER A 142 -2.11 -31.91 34.45
C SER A 142 -2.93 -33.00 33.78
N VAL A 143 -3.26 -32.81 32.50
CA VAL A 143 -3.92 -33.85 31.71
C VAL A 143 -2.91 -34.95 31.40
N SER A 144 -2.91 -36.01 32.22
CA SER A 144 -2.15 -37.24 31.93
C SER A 144 -2.86 -38.02 30.84
N VAL A 145 -2.14 -38.47 29.83
CA VAL A 145 -2.73 -39.23 28.71
C VAL A 145 -3.09 -40.64 29.17
N ALA A 146 -4.22 -41.18 28.71
CA ALA A 146 -4.57 -42.58 28.95
C ALA A 146 -3.47 -43.50 28.39
N ALA A 147 -3.21 -44.62 29.08
CA ALA A 147 -2.07 -45.52 28.82
C ALA A 147 -2.02 -46.19 27.42
N SER A 148 -2.93 -45.86 26.49
CA SER A 148 -2.99 -46.41 25.13
C SER A 148 -3.21 -45.35 24.03
N ALA A 149 -2.82 -44.09 24.26
CA ALA A 149 -3.01 -43.00 23.29
C ALA A 149 -1.96 -43.00 22.16
N ALA A 150 -2.39 -42.84 20.91
CA ALA A 150 -1.51 -42.68 19.75
C ALA A 150 -0.83 -41.30 19.76
N ALA A 151 0.32 -41.16 19.11
CA ALA A 151 0.92 -39.86 18.84
C ALA A 151 0.09 -39.09 17.81
N ALA A 152 0.13 -37.76 17.89
CA ALA A 152 -0.40 -36.91 16.84
C ALA A 152 0.20 -37.33 15.48
N PRO A 153 -0.55 -37.18 14.38
CA PRO A 153 -0.11 -37.63 13.06
C PRO A 153 1.27 -37.09 12.70
N GLY A 154 2.11 -37.93 12.12
CA GLY A 154 3.41 -37.50 11.59
C GLY A 154 3.25 -36.39 10.55
N PRO A 155 4.29 -35.54 10.35
CA PRO A 155 4.17 -34.42 9.43
C PRO A 155 4.03 -34.92 7.99
N SER A 156 3.01 -34.44 7.29
CA SER A 156 2.82 -34.65 5.85
C SER A 156 3.78 -33.79 5.01
N SER A 157 4.28 -32.70 5.59
CA SER A 157 5.35 -31.87 5.03
C SER A 157 6.26 -31.38 6.15
N ASN A 158 7.57 -31.32 5.89
CA ASN A 158 8.57 -30.92 6.88
C ASN A 158 9.84 -30.40 6.18
N PHE A 159 10.05 -29.09 6.16
CA PHE A 159 11.15 -28.47 5.43
C PHE A 159 11.71 -27.23 6.15
N ASP A 160 12.89 -26.80 5.74
CA ASP A 160 13.56 -25.64 6.31
C ASP A 160 12.82 -24.34 5.97
N GLY A 161 12.63 -23.50 6.98
CA GLY A 161 12.14 -22.14 6.81
C GLY A 161 13.26 -21.15 6.52
N LEU A 162 13.11 -19.93 7.02
CA LEU A 162 14.16 -18.93 7.06
C LEU A 162 15.17 -19.22 8.17
N ASP A 163 16.37 -18.67 8.04
CA ASP A 163 17.50 -18.93 8.93
C ASP A 163 18.18 -17.63 9.36
N PHE A 164 18.88 -17.64 10.50
CA PHE A 164 19.58 -16.46 10.97
C PHE A 164 20.66 -16.01 9.98
N ALA A 165 21.55 -16.90 9.54
CA ALA A 165 22.71 -16.56 8.72
C ALA A 165 22.36 -15.70 7.49
N ASN A 166 21.27 -16.02 6.78
CA ASN A 166 20.90 -15.36 5.54
C ASN A 166 19.73 -14.39 5.68
N TRP A 167 18.83 -14.56 6.66
CA TRP A 167 17.54 -13.85 6.70
C TRP A 167 17.17 -13.26 8.06
N GLY A 168 17.75 -13.73 9.16
CA GLY A 168 17.51 -13.16 10.48
C GLY A 168 18.18 -11.80 10.69
N ALA A 169 17.55 -10.89 11.42
CA ALA A 169 18.13 -9.58 11.72
C ALA A 169 18.67 -9.47 13.15
N GLY A 170 18.18 -10.27 14.09
CA GLY A 170 18.62 -10.22 15.48
C GLY A 170 18.09 -11.42 16.26
N HIS A 171 18.21 -11.36 17.58
CA HIS A 171 17.65 -12.34 18.48
C HIS A 171 16.59 -11.71 19.37
N PRO A 172 15.49 -12.42 19.67
CA PRO A 172 15.13 -13.75 19.15
C PRO A 172 14.62 -13.71 17.68
N PRO A 173 14.34 -14.86 17.02
CA PRO A 173 13.56 -14.85 15.79
C PRO A 173 12.08 -14.57 16.06
N ASP A 174 11.55 -13.53 15.42
CA ASP A 174 10.12 -13.20 15.46
C ASP A 174 9.35 -14.09 14.46
N THR A 175 9.30 -15.39 14.74
CA THR A 175 8.85 -16.41 13.76
C THR A 175 7.34 -16.39 13.59
N ASN A 176 6.89 -15.88 12.44
CA ASN A 176 5.48 -15.79 12.07
C ASN A 176 5.21 -16.43 10.70
N GLY A 177 3.99 -16.86 10.43
CA GLY A 177 3.63 -17.39 9.12
C GLY A 177 2.18 -17.79 8.98
N ASP A 178 1.69 -17.81 7.74
CA ASP A 178 0.34 -18.22 7.38
C ASP A 178 0.31 -18.94 6.03
N VAL A 179 -0.78 -19.65 5.78
CA VAL A 179 -1.00 -20.54 4.64
C VAL A 179 -2.17 -20.07 3.80
N GLY A 180 -1.93 -19.96 2.50
CA GLY A 180 -2.96 -19.78 1.47
C GLY A 180 -3.12 -21.03 0.60
N PRO A 181 -3.92 -20.97 -0.48
CA PRO A 181 -4.25 -22.13 -1.31
C PRO A 181 -3.02 -22.81 -1.92
N LYS A 182 -1.97 -22.04 -2.23
CA LYS A 182 -0.77 -22.53 -2.94
C LYS A 182 0.54 -22.33 -2.18
N TYR A 183 0.62 -21.27 -1.37
CA TYR A 183 1.87 -20.85 -0.76
C TYR A 183 1.75 -20.81 0.76
N TYR A 184 2.84 -21.16 1.43
CA TYR A 184 3.09 -20.80 2.83
C TYR A 184 4.02 -19.58 2.83
N ILE A 185 3.68 -18.54 3.58
CA ILE A 185 4.56 -17.38 3.75
C ILE A 185 5.02 -17.34 5.21
N GLN A 186 6.34 -17.26 5.39
CA GLN A 186 6.97 -17.13 6.71
C GLN A 186 7.69 -15.79 6.78
N ALA A 187 7.67 -15.15 7.95
CA ALA A 187 8.51 -14.00 8.26
C ALA A 187 9.31 -14.26 9.55
N ILE A 188 10.52 -13.68 9.61
CA ILE A 188 11.37 -13.63 10.81
C ILE A 188 12.01 -12.25 10.88
N ASN A 189 11.96 -11.59 12.04
CA ASN A 189 12.46 -10.22 12.25
C ASN A 189 12.10 -9.29 11.07
N THR A 190 13.06 -8.93 10.22
CA THR A 190 12.87 -8.00 9.11
C THR A 190 12.92 -8.68 7.73
N SER A 191 12.67 -9.99 7.65
CA SER A 191 12.70 -10.76 6.40
C SER A 191 11.49 -11.67 6.23
N MET A 192 11.21 -12.02 4.99
CA MET A 192 10.19 -13.00 4.65
C MET A 192 10.59 -13.96 3.53
N GLY A 193 9.91 -15.09 3.48
CA GLY A 193 10.06 -16.14 2.49
C GLY A 193 8.71 -16.71 2.05
N ILE A 194 8.61 -17.02 0.76
CA ILE A 194 7.43 -17.63 0.15
C ILE A 194 7.80 -19.04 -0.30
N PHE A 195 7.05 -20.03 0.19
CA PHE A 195 7.30 -21.46 -0.02
C PHE A 195 6.12 -22.08 -0.75
N ASP A 196 6.40 -22.89 -1.77
CA ASP A 196 5.37 -23.67 -2.45
C ASP A 196 4.91 -24.80 -1.51
N LYS A 197 3.62 -24.81 -1.16
CA LYS A 197 3.11 -25.69 -0.10
C LYS A 197 3.14 -27.17 -0.49
N ALA A 198 3.06 -27.47 -1.79
CA ALA A 198 3.03 -28.84 -2.29
C ALA A 198 4.42 -29.49 -2.30
N THR A 199 5.47 -28.69 -2.51
CA THR A 199 6.84 -29.19 -2.65
C THR A 199 7.75 -28.83 -1.47
N GLY A 200 7.37 -27.85 -0.65
CA GLY A 200 8.21 -27.27 0.39
C GLY A 200 9.35 -26.40 -0.16
N ALA A 201 9.41 -26.18 -1.47
CA ALA A 201 10.49 -25.41 -2.08
C ALA A 201 10.33 -23.90 -1.81
N ARG A 202 11.40 -23.26 -1.32
CA ARG A 202 11.45 -21.80 -1.21
C ARG A 202 11.47 -21.16 -2.59
N VAL A 203 10.40 -20.45 -2.95
CA VAL A 203 10.23 -19.78 -4.24
C VAL A 203 11.03 -18.48 -4.28
N THR A 204 10.98 -17.70 -3.20
CA THR A 204 11.74 -16.45 -3.03
C THR A 204 11.84 -16.09 -1.55
N ALA A 205 12.83 -15.26 -1.21
CA ALA A 205 12.98 -14.62 0.09
C ALA A 205 13.70 -13.28 -0.08
N PHE A 206 13.35 -12.30 0.76
CA PHE A 206 13.85 -10.94 0.73
C PHE A 206 13.55 -10.23 2.06
N THR A 207 14.24 -9.12 2.31
CA THR A 207 13.97 -8.26 3.49
C THR A 207 12.66 -7.49 3.33
N LEU A 208 11.98 -7.18 4.42
CA LEU A 208 10.78 -6.36 4.46
C LEU A 208 11.02 -4.95 3.91
N ASN A 209 12.19 -4.34 4.14
CA ASN A 209 12.58 -3.09 3.48
C ASN A 209 12.50 -3.20 1.93
N ALA A 210 12.91 -4.34 1.35
CA ALA A 210 12.84 -4.54 -0.10
C ALA A 210 11.40 -4.61 -0.62
N LEU A 211 10.48 -5.15 0.19
CA LEU A 211 9.05 -5.17 -0.11
C LEU A 211 8.41 -3.79 0.09
N MET A 212 8.60 -3.19 1.27
CA MET A 212 7.96 -1.94 1.69
C MET A 212 8.44 -0.75 0.86
N SER A 213 9.71 -0.72 0.44
CA SER A 213 10.23 0.31 -0.49
C SER A 213 9.53 0.35 -1.85
N GLN A 214 8.84 -0.73 -2.27
CA GLN A 214 8.00 -0.68 -3.48
C GLN A 214 6.78 0.22 -3.29
N GLY A 215 6.35 0.40 -2.05
CA GLY A 215 5.31 1.32 -1.62
C GLY A 215 5.72 2.78 -1.75
N ALA A 216 7.01 3.13 -1.68
CA ALA A 216 7.50 4.51 -1.75
C ALA A 216 6.72 5.45 -0.81
N PHE A 217 6.63 5.07 0.47
CA PHE A 217 5.87 5.74 1.52
C PHE A 217 6.28 7.20 1.73
N GLY A 218 7.54 7.54 1.47
CA GLY A 218 8.11 8.84 1.82
C GLY A 218 8.35 8.98 3.33
N ASN A 219 8.38 7.87 4.06
CA ASN A 219 8.66 7.78 5.49
C ASN A 219 9.55 6.56 5.79
N VAL A 220 9.76 6.27 7.07
CA VAL A 220 10.67 5.21 7.54
C VAL A 220 10.23 3.79 7.17
N CYS A 221 8.99 3.57 6.72
CA CYS A 221 8.56 2.28 6.18
C CYS A 221 9.35 1.88 4.91
N ASP A 222 9.96 2.83 4.20
CA ASP A 222 10.76 2.50 3.00
C ASP A 222 12.12 1.88 3.34
N THR A 223 12.65 2.11 4.55
CA THR A 223 14.08 1.91 4.84
C THR A 223 14.40 1.31 6.21
N ASN A 224 13.49 1.38 7.18
CA ASN A 224 13.78 1.09 8.58
C ASN A 224 12.73 0.18 9.22
N ASN A 225 12.34 -0.89 8.52
CA ASN A 225 11.68 -2.02 9.15
C ASN A 225 12.58 -2.62 10.24
N PHE A 226 12.04 -2.80 11.45
CA PHE A 226 12.83 -3.11 12.64
C PHE A 226 12.47 -4.43 13.33
N GLY A 227 11.37 -5.11 12.98
CA GLY A 227 10.98 -6.40 13.58
C GLY A 227 9.49 -6.53 13.93
N ASP A 228 9.13 -7.69 14.50
CA ASP A 228 7.77 -8.16 14.78
C ASP A 228 6.83 -8.27 13.55
N PRO A 229 7.24 -9.02 12.53
CA PRO A 229 6.43 -9.16 11.33
C PRO A 229 5.24 -10.08 11.58
N VAL A 230 4.10 -9.74 11.01
CA VAL A 230 2.92 -10.62 10.99
C VAL A 230 2.49 -10.88 9.56
N VAL A 231 2.26 -12.16 9.28
CA VAL A 231 1.76 -12.67 8.00
C VAL A 231 0.34 -13.18 8.23
N LEU A 232 -0.60 -12.72 7.41
CA LEU A 232 -1.99 -13.18 7.44
C LEU A 232 -2.47 -13.55 6.04
N TYR A 233 -3.30 -14.57 5.98
CA TYR A 233 -4.07 -14.92 4.79
C TYR A 233 -5.58 -14.79 5.05
N ASP A 234 -6.21 -13.81 4.40
CA ASP A 234 -7.64 -13.60 4.44
C ASP A 234 -8.34 -14.60 3.53
N THR A 235 -8.84 -15.68 4.13
CA THR A 235 -9.54 -16.76 3.42
C THR A 235 -10.89 -16.33 2.86
N PHE A 236 -11.55 -15.33 3.46
CA PHE A 236 -12.78 -14.74 2.92
C PHE A 236 -12.48 -14.03 1.60
N GLU A 237 -11.37 -13.29 1.56
CA GLU A 237 -11.06 -12.35 0.50
C GLU A 237 -9.94 -12.82 -0.44
N ASP A 238 -9.31 -13.97 -0.26
CA ASP A 238 -8.18 -14.41 -1.08
C ASP A 238 -7.02 -13.39 -1.09
N ARG A 239 -6.66 -12.85 0.09
CA ARG A 239 -5.65 -11.77 0.19
C ARG A 239 -4.59 -12.06 1.22
N TRP A 240 -3.36 -11.68 0.88
CA TRP A 240 -2.23 -11.69 1.80
C TRP A 240 -2.07 -10.32 2.43
N VAL A 241 -1.86 -10.28 3.74
CA VAL A 241 -1.49 -9.07 4.48
C VAL A 241 -0.18 -9.34 5.18
N ILE A 242 0.78 -8.46 4.94
CA ILE A 242 2.11 -8.49 5.55
C ILE A 242 2.28 -7.18 6.28
N THR A 243 2.72 -7.24 7.52
CA THR A 243 2.95 -6.05 8.32
C THR A 243 4.21 -6.17 9.16
N ASP A 244 4.84 -5.03 9.42
CA ASP A 244 6.04 -4.87 10.24
C ASP A 244 6.12 -3.42 10.77
N PHE A 245 6.70 -3.17 11.93
CA PHE A 245 6.86 -1.80 12.40
C PHE A 245 8.14 -1.16 11.83
N ALA A 246 8.17 0.18 11.77
CA ALA A 246 9.33 0.93 11.31
C ALA A 246 9.56 2.19 12.12
N PHE A 247 10.82 2.40 12.52
CA PHE A 247 11.29 3.57 13.27
C PHE A 247 12.80 3.73 13.17
N VAL A 248 13.34 4.84 13.68
CA VAL A 248 14.80 5.12 13.68
C VAL A 248 15.28 5.29 15.11
N LEU A 249 16.44 4.71 15.42
CA LEU A 249 17.12 4.87 16.70
C LEU A 249 18.27 5.88 16.59
N ASP A 250 18.42 6.74 17.59
CA ASP A 250 19.63 7.56 17.75
C ASP A 250 20.80 6.78 18.38
N GLY A 251 21.96 7.43 18.53
CA GLY A 251 23.16 6.81 19.10
C GLY A 251 23.04 6.41 20.58
N LEU A 252 21.95 6.77 21.26
CA LEU A 252 21.63 6.39 22.63
C LEU A 252 20.52 5.32 22.68
N GLY A 253 20.03 4.86 21.52
CA GLY A 253 18.96 3.87 21.42
C GLY A 253 17.55 4.45 21.63
N ASN A 254 17.38 5.77 21.63
CA ASN A 254 16.04 6.38 21.67
C ASN A 254 15.42 6.41 20.29
N ILE A 255 14.10 6.29 20.21
CA ILE A 255 13.37 6.50 18.96
C ILE A 255 13.38 7.99 18.62
N ASN A 256 14.07 8.34 17.54
CA ASN A 256 14.27 9.73 17.12
C ASN A 256 14.41 9.84 15.58
N PRO A 257 13.51 10.59 14.89
CA PRO A 257 12.39 11.36 15.46
C PRO A 257 11.33 10.46 16.10
N ALA A 258 10.53 11.02 17.00
CA ALA A 258 9.54 10.33 17.82
C ALA A 258 8.31 9.88 17.00
N HIS A 259 8.53 9.06 15.98
CA HIS A 259 7.54 8.51 15.07
C HIS A 259 7.79 7.02 14.86
N VAL A 260 6.75 6.23 15.05
CA VAL A 260 6.73 4.78 14.78
C VAL A 260 5.58 4.51 13.83
N TYR A 261 5.82 3.67 12.83
CA TYR A 261 4.79 3.31 11.85
C TYR A 261 4.59 1.80 11.80
N GLN A 262 3.34 1.36 11.85
CA GLN A 262 2.96 0.03 11.40
C GLN A 262 2.79 0.07 9.88
N CYS A 263 3.67 -0.62 9.16
CA CYS A 263 3.72 -0.64 7.71
C CYS A 263 3.00 -1.88 7.17
N PHE A 264 2.08 -1.69 6.23
CA PHE A 264 1.27 -2.74 5.63
C PHE A 264 1.56 -2.89 4.14
N ALA A 265 1.80 -4.13 3.71
CA ALA A 265 1.70 -4.55 2.32
C ALA A 265 0.52 -5.52 2.19
N VAL A 266 -0.43 -5.17 1.33
CA VAL A 266 -1.68 -5.89 1.13
C VAL A 266 -1.79 -6.34 -0.31
N SER A 267 -1.90 -7.64 -0.58
CA SER A 267 -1.93 -8.14 -1.96
C SER A 267 -3.18 -7.65 -2.69
N LYS A 268 -3.14 -7.62 -4.03
CA LYS A 268 -4.31 -7.34 -4.87
C LYS A 268 -4.97 -8.61 -5.38
N SER A 269 -4.36 -9.78 -5.16
CA SER A 269 -4.88 -11.10 -5.53
C SER A 269 -4.37 -12.17 -4.55
N GLY A 270 -4.91 -13.39 -4.61
CA GLY A 270 -4.39 -14.53 -3.85
C GLY A 270 -3.03 -15.05 -4.31
N ASP A 271 -2.55 -14.66 -5.49
CA ASP A 271 -1.16 -14.87 -5.92
C ASP A 271 -0.26 -13.79 -5.31
N PRO A 272 0.55 -14.10 -4.28
CA PRO A 272 1.43 -13.11 -3.66
C PRO A 272 2.59 -12.71 -4.59
N LEU A 273 2.98 -13.57 -5.54
CA LEU A 273 4.17 -13.35 -6.36
C LEU A 273 3.91 -12.32 -7.45
N LYS A 274 2.80 -12.45 -8.19
CA LYS A 274 2.50 -11.62 -9.37
C LYS A 274 1.20 -10.81 -9.26
N GLY A 275 0.43 -11.02 -8.20
CA GLY A 275 -0.86 -10.36 -8.00
C GLY A 275 -0.76 -8.85 -7.85
N GLY A 276 0.42 -8.34 -7.47
CA GLY A 276 0.60 -6.95 -7.08
C GLY A 276 0.13 -6.66 -5.64
N TRP A 277 0.49 -5.49 -5.15
CA TRP A 277 0.38 -5.08 -3.75
C TRP A 277 -0.04 -3.60 -3.62
N ASN A 278 -0.86 -3.31 -2.62
CA ASN A 278 -1.20 -1.99 -2.11
C ASN A 278 -0.46 -1.76 -0.79
N PHE A 279 0.01 -0.54 -0.56
CA PHE A 279 0.87 -0.21 0.57
C PHE A 279 0.25 0.90 1.42
N TYR A 280 0.26 0.72 2.74
CA TYR A 280 -0.29 1.67 3.73
C TYR A 280 0.59 1.73 4.98
N SER A 281 0.61 2.86 5.67
CA SER A 281 1.29 3.00 6.95
C SER A 281 0.37 3.69 7.96
N ALA A 282 0.26 3.13 9.16
CA ALA A 282 -0.41 3.75 10.30
C ALA A 282 0.64 4.25 11.28
N GLU A 283 0.52 5.49 11.75
CA GLU A 283 1.40 6.01 12.79
C GLU A 283 0.92 5.54 14.17
N ALA A 284 1.79 4.90 14.94
CA ALA A 284 1.56 4.56 16.33
C ALA A 284 1.86 5.79 17.20
N ALA A 285 0.90 6.71 17.26
CA ALA A 285 1.07 7.96 18.00
C ALA A 285 1.23 7.72 19.51
N GLY A 286 2.28 8.29 20.11
CA GLY A 286 2.52 8.24 21.55
C GLY A 286 3.53 7.19 22.03
N GLY A 287 3.90 6.20 21.19
CA GLY A 287 4.89 5.20 21.57
C GLY A 287 5.16 4.16 20.49
N ILE A 288 6.03 3.20 20.80
CA ILE A 288 6.23 1.99 19.97
C ILE A 288 5.10 0.99 20.24
N ASP A 289 4.49 0.50 19.17
CA ASP A 289 3.47 -0.55 19.13
C ASP A 289 4.12 -1.94 19.11
N ASP A 290 4.87 -2.26 20.17
CA ASP A 290 5.67 -3.47 20.28
C ASP A 290 4.80 -4.72 20.52
N TYR A 291 5.30 -5.87 20.05
CA TYR A 291 4.64 -7.16 20.16
C TYR A 291 3.22 -7.18 19.53
N PRO A 292 3.02 -6.62 18.32
CA PRO A 292 1.71 -6.50 17.70
C PRO A 292 1.10 -7.88 17.38
N LYS A 293 -0.22 -7.97 17.55
CA LYS A 293 -1.03 -9.17 17.31
C LYS A 293 -2.19 -8.82 16.41
N PHE A 294 -2.44 -9.65 15.41
CA PHE A 294 -3.47 -9.40 14.41
C PHE A 294 -4.45 -10.57 14.28
N GLY A 295 -5.67 -10.22 13.88
CA GLY A 295 -6.76 -11.14 13.59
C GLY A 295 -7.59 -10.62 12.41
N ILE A 296 -8.07 -11.54 11.59
CA ILE A 296 -8.96 -11.23 10.48
C ILE A 296 -10.41 -11.39 10.94
N TRP A 297 -11.23 -10.37 10.64
CA TRP A 297 -12.67 -10.43 10.81
C TRP A 297 -13.38 -10.15 9.47
N PRO A 298 -14.67 -10.48 9.29
CA PRO A 298 -15.40 -10.18 8.07
C PRO A 298 -15.41 -8.69 7.68
N ASP A 299 -15.41 -7.77 8.65
CA ASP A 299 -15.52 -6.32 8.41
C ASP A 299 -14.19 -5.55 8.49
N GLY A 300 -13.09 -6.18 8.93
CA GLY A 300 -11.83 -5.48 9.14
C GLY A 300 -10.66 -6.38 9.50
N ILE A 301 -9.47 -5.77 9.52
CA ILE A 301 -8.28 -6.36 10.13
C ILE A 301 -8.13 -5.71 11.50
N TYR A 302 -8.03 -6.52 12.54
CA TYR A 302 -7.95 -6.06 13.92
C TYR A 302 -6.54 -6.28 14.46
N MET A 303 -6.08 -5.35 15.29
CA MET A 303 -4.74 -5.34 15.86
C MET A 303 -4.78 -4.98 17.34
N ALA A 304 -3.88 -5.58 18.12
CA ALA A 304 -3.51 -5.09 19.45
C ALA A 304 -1.99 -4.99 19.55
N ALA A 305 -1.48 -4.04 20.33
CA ALA A 305 -0.06 -3.91 20.63
C ALA A 305 0.18 -3.38 22.05
N ASN A 306 1.37 -3.61 22.58
CA ASN A 306 1.82 -3.07 23.85
C ASN A 306 2.56 -1.74 23.59
N MET A 307 2.01 -0.63 24.09
CA MET A 307 2.59 0.69 23.88
C MET A 307 3.72 0.96 24.88
N PHE A 308 4.89 1.41 24.39
CA PHE A 308 6.00 1.89 25.21
C PHE A 308 6.49 3.25 24.75
N GLY A 309 6.97 4.09 25.66
CA GLY A 309 7.51 5.40 25.32
C GLY A 309 8.77 5.35 24.43
N TYR A 310 9.06 6.48 23.76
CA TYR A 310 10.19 6.59 22.81
C TYR A 310 11.62 6.42 23.39
N PRO A 311 11.95 6.85 24.62
CA PRO A 311 13.29 6.66 25.19
C PRO A 311 13.68 5.19 25.30
N ALA A 312 14.97 4.83 25.16
CA ALA A 312 15.47 3.44 25.06
C ALA A 312 15.03 2.48 26.17
N GLY A 313 14.76 3.00 27.38
CA GLY A 313 14.35 2.23 28.56
C GLY A 313 12.97 2.62 29.11
N ALA A 314 12.13 3.28 28.30
CA ALA A 314 10.77 3.64 28.71
C ALA A 314 9.95 2.40 29.08
N ALA A 315 9.15 2.54 30.14
CA ALA A 315 8.27 1.50 30.64
C ALA A 315 7.01 1.35 29.76
N PHE A 316 6.29 0.25 29.99
CA PHE A 316 4.97 0.01 29.41
C PHE A 316 3.98 1.10 29.82
N GLU A 317 3.21 1.59 28.85
CA GLU A 317 2.20 2.63 29.04
C GLU A 317 0.80 2.03 29.13
N ASN A 318 0.38 1.34 28.07
CA ASN A 318 -0.91 0.66 27.98
C ASN A 318 -0.94 -0.32 26.80
N ALA A 319 -1.95 -1.19 26.75
CA ALA A 319 -2.29 -1.91 25.52
C ALA A 319 -3.24 -1.04 24.69
N ARG A 320 -3.04 -1.01 23.37
CA ARG A 320 -3.90 -0.30 22.42
C ARG A 320 -4.42 -1.27 21.38
N VAL A 321 -5.65 -1.04 20.91
CA VAL A 321 -6.33 -1.85 19.90
C VAL A 321 -6.73 -1.00 18.70
N TRP A 322 -6.71 -1.59 17.51
CA TRP A 322 -7.10 -0.96 16.25
C TRP A 322 -8.01 -1.87 15.42
N ALA A 323 -8.87 -1.24 14.62
CA ALA A 323 -9.57 -1.85 13.50
C ALA A 323 -9.21 -1.08 12.22
N PHE A 324 -8.84 -1.80 11.16
CA PHE A 324 -8.50 -1.26 9.83
C PHE A 324 -9.53 -1.72 8.80
N ASN A 325 -10.01 -0.79 7.95
CA ASN A 325 -11.00 -1.11 6.92
C ASN A 325 -10.35 -1.91 5.78
N LYS A 326 -10.44 -3.24 5.87
CA LYS A 326 -9.81 -4.15 4.91
C LYS A 326 -10.37 -4.02 3.49
N ALA A 327 -11.68 -3.73 3.35
CA ALA A 327 -12.31 -3.54 2.04
C ALA A 327 -11.67 -2.36 1.28
N GLN A 328 -11.43 -1.24 1.98
CA GLN A 328 -10.71 -0.10 1.43
C GLN A 328 -9.24 -0.42 1.12
N MET A 329 -8.56 -1.18 2.00
CA MET A 329 -7.16 -1.59 1.77
C MET A 329 -7.02 -2.47 0.52
N TYR A 330 -7.88 -3.48 0.38
CA TYR A 330 -7.90 -4.42 -0.76
C TYR A 330 -8.29 -3.72 -2.07
N ALA A 331 -9.26 -2.80 -2.03
CA ALA A 331 -9.65 -2.00 -3.19
C ALA A 331 -8.55 -1.03 -3.65
N GLY A 332 -7.53 -0.78 -2.82
CA GLY A 332 -6.54 0.24 -3.14
C GLY A 332 -7.11 1.65 -2.97
N ALA A 333 -7.95 1.90 -1.97
CA ALA A 333 -8.51 3.24 -1.75
C ALA A 333 -7.42 4.24 -1.34
N ASP A 334 -7.48 5.48 -1.84
CA ASP A 334 -6.48 6.52 -1.53
C ASP A 334 -6.40 6.88 -0.04
N THR A 335 -7.51 6.71 0.69
CA THR A 335 -7.54 6.82 2.15
C THR A 335 -8.28 5.63 2.73
N VAL A 336 -7.74 5.08 3.81
CA VAL A 336 -8.34 3.96 4.55
C VAL A 336 -8.70 4.44 5.96
N GLN A 337 -9.94 4.20 6.36
CA GLN A 337 -10.42 4.44 7.71
C GLN A 337 -9.78 3.43 8.68
N ASN A 338 -9.37 3.93 9.84
CA ASN A 338 -9.07 3.07 10.97
C ASN A 338 -9.52 3.74 12.28
N VAL A 339 -9.78 2.90 13.28
CA VAL A 339 -10.28 3.31 14.59
C VAL A 339 -9.44 2.65 15.66
N SER A 340 -9.06 3.39 16.70
CA SER A 340 -8.30 2.84 17.83
C SER A 340 -8.91 3.17 19.20
N PHE A 341 -8.61 2.33 20.19
CA PHE A 341 -8.94 2.53 21.60
C PHE A 341 -7.74 2.12 22.48
N ASP A 342 -7.55 2.84 23.59
CA ASP A 342 -6.69 2.35 24.66
C ASP A 342 -7.46 1.34 25.52
N ALA A 343 -6.87 0.16 25.74
CA ALA A 343 -7.44 -0.85 26.61
C ALA A 343 -7.41 -0.36 28.08
N PRO A 344 -8.33 -0.86 28.94
CA PRO A 344 -8.31 -0.50 30.34
C PRO A 344 -6.96 -0.81 31.03
N PRO A 345 -6.56 -0.02 32.05
CA PRO A 345 -5.34 -0.27 32.80
C PRO A 345 -5.28 -1.69 33.37
N GLY A 346 -4.07 -2.27 33.39
CA GLY A 346 -3.82 -3.61 33.92
C GLY A 346 -3.87 -4.72 32.87
N GLU A 347 -4.25 -4.42 31.63
CA GLU A 347 -4.05 -5.34 30.51
C GLU A 347 -2.64 -5.26 29.92
N PHE A 348 -2.14 -6.40 29.45
CA PHE A 348 -0.90 -6.51 28.69
C PHE A 348 -1.01 -7.70 27.73
N THR A 349 -0.74 -7.47 26.43
CA THR A 349 -0.91 -8.45 25.34
C THR A 349 -2.36 -8.95 25.19
N LEU A 350 -3.17 -8.21 24.42
CA LEU A 350 -4.47 -8.70 23.94
C LEU A 350 -4.30 -9.39 22.58
N LEU A 351 -5.18 -10.36 22.29
CA LEU A 351 -5.26 -11.01 20.99
C LEU A 351 -6.62 -10.73 20.36
N PRO A 352 -6.68 -10.10 19.17
CA PRO A 352 -7.92 -10.04 18.39
C PRO A 352 -8.33 -11.44 17.93
N GLY A 353 -9.62 -11.59 17.63
CA GLY A 353 -10.17 -12.82 17.08
C GLY A 353 -9.70 -13.02 15.65
N ASN A 354 -9.20 -14.22 15.33
CA ASN A 354 -8.83 -14.58 13.98
C ASN A 354 -9.86 -15.55 13.39
N ALA A 355 -10.73 -15.05 12.52
CA ALA A 355 -11.72 -15.83 11.80
C ALA A 355 -11.14 -16.34 10.47
N ARG A 356 -11.56 -17.56 10.10
CA ARG A 356 -11.27 -18.16 8.80
C ARG A 356 -12.55 -18.73 8.21
N LEU A 357 -12.72 -18.63 6.89
CA LEU A 357 -13.90 -19.10 6.17
C LEU A 357 -14.19 -20.59 6.48
N GLN A 358 -13.15 -21.42 6.43
CA GLN A 358 -13.20 -22.86 6.62
C GLN A 358 -13.39 -23.28 8.10
N ALA A 359 -13.19 -22.37 9.05
CA ALA A 359 -13.51 -22.60 10.47
C ALA A 359 -14.92 -22.08 10.85
N GLY A 360 -15.66 -21.56 9.87
CA GLY A 360 -17.01 -21.02 10.01
C GLY A 360 -17.03 -19.50 10.16
N THR A 361 -17.92 -18.86 9.41
CA THR A 361 -18.01 -17.39 9.31
C THR A 361 -18.76 -16.78 10.50
N PRO A 362 -18.20 -15.73 11.15
CA PRO A 362 -18.95 -14.93 12.10
C PRO A 362 -20.27 -14.42 11.51
N PRO A 363 -21.39 -14.47 12.26
CA PRO A 363 -22.63 -13.84 11.83
C PRO A 363 -22.43 -12.34 11.49
N PRO A 364 -23.17 -11.80 10.51
CA PRO A 364 -23.12 -10.36 10.21
C PRO A 364 -23.42 -9.52 11.45
N GLY A 365 -22.59 -8.49 11.69
CA GLY A 365 -22.74 -7.58 12.82
C GLY A 365 -22.14 -8.08 14.15
N THR A 366 -21.60 -9.31 14.21
CA THR A 366 -20.86 -9.77 15.39
C THR A 366 -19.58 -8.95 15.57
N PRO A 367 -19.32 -8.38 16.76
CA PRO A 367 -18.06 -7.67 17.02
C PRO A 367 -16.87 -8.63 16.99
N ASP A 368 -15.67 -8.13 16.69
CA ASP A 368 -14.46 -8.90 16.94
C ASP A 368 -14.23 -9.04 18.45
N PHE A 369 -13.60 -10.13 18.88
CA PHE A 369 -13.35 -10.40 20.29
C PHE A 369 -11.86 -10.34 20.61
N PHE A 370 -11.50 -9.52 21.58
CA PHE A 370 -10.13 -9.43 22.07
C PHE A 370 -10.00 -10.19 23.39
N ILE A 371 -9.04 -11.11 23.49
CA ILE A 371 -8.82 -11.93 24.69
C ILE A 371 -7.46 -11.66 25.33
N SER A 372 -7.42 -11.68 26.66
CA SER A 372 -6.19 -11.59 27.45
C SER A 372 -6.18 -12.60 28.59
N THR A 373 -4.96 -13.05 28.92
CA THR A 373 -4.64 -14.01 29.98
C THR A 373 -3.88 -13.34 31.14
N TRP A 374 -3.68 -12.02 31.09
CA TRP A 374 -2.69 -11.35 31.93
C TRP A 374 -3.15 -11.10 33.37
N GLN A 375 -4.43 -10.80 33.56
CA GLN A 375 -4.92 -10.27 34.84
C GLN A 375 -5.19 -11.33 35.90
N PHE A 376 -5.51 -12.57 35.52
CA PHE A 376 -6.03 -13.56 36.48
C PHE A 376 -5.43 -14.95 36.31
N LEU A 377 -5.28 -15.65 37.44
CA LEU A 377 -4.80 -17.04 37.52
C LEU A 377 -5.90 -18.09 37.26
N ASN A 378 -7.16 -17.66 37.18
CA ASN A 378 -8.34 -18.52 37.08
C ASN A 378 -9.46 -17.89 36.24
N ALA A 379 -9.13 -16.90 35.41
CA ALA A 379 -10.07 -16.26 34.51
C ALA A 379 -9.36 -15.65 33.30
N LEU A 380 -10.11 -15.45 32.21
CA LEU A 380 -9.71 -14.66 31.04
C LEU A 380 -10.51 -13.36 31.00
N THR A 381 -9.94 -12.32 30.40
CA THR A 381 -10.67 -11.09 30.05
C THR A 381 -11.00 -11.13 28.56
N VAL A 382 -12.27 -10.92 28.22
CA VAL A 382 -12.73 -10.86 26.82
C VAL A 382 -13.44 -9.54 26.57
N TYR A 383 -12.97 -8.80 25.57
CA TYR A 383 -13.53 -7.55 25.10
C TYR A 383 -14.20 -7.73 23.75
N LYS A 384 -15.08 -6.80 23.39
CA LYS A 384 -15.76 -6.74 22.10
C LYS A 384 -15.41 -5.43 21.42
N PHE A 385 -14.88 -5.52 20.21
CA PHE A 385 -14.67 -4.39 19.32
C PHE A 385 -15.71 -4.42 18.20
N HIS A 386 -16.66 -3.49 18.24
CA HIS A 386 -17.54 -3.22 17.11
C HIS A 386 -17.09 -1.95 16.39
N VAL A 387 -16.83 -2.05 15.09
CA VAL A 387 -16.55 -0.88 14.24
C VAL A 387 -17.79 -0.51 13.41
N ASP A 388 -18.09 0.79 13.34
CA ASP A 388 -19.10 1.34 12.43
C ASP A 388 -18.35 2.12 11.33
N TRP A 389 -18.19 1.54 10.15
CA TRP A 389 -17.44 2.18 9.06
C TRP A 389 -18.15 3.38 8.43
N ASP A 390 -19.49 3.43 8.53
CA ASP A 390 -20.28 4.57 8.04
C ASP A 390 -20.15 5.77 9.00
N ARG A 391 -20.04 5.50 10.30
CA ARG A 391 -19.84 6.50 11.36
C ARG A 391 -18.87 5.98 12.40
N THR A 392 -17.58 6.12 12.12
CA THR A 392 -16.48 5.63 12.98
C THR A 392 -16.58 6.10 14.43
N SER A 393 -17.17 7.27 14.67
CA SER A 393 -17.43 7.85 16.00
C SER A 393 -18.39 7.02 16.88
N LEU A 394 -19.16 6.11 16.29
CA LEU A 394 -20.07 5.19 16.97
C LEU A 394 -19.44 3.82 17.24
N SER A 395 -18.19 3.61 16.81
CA SER A 395 -17.46 2.39 17.14
C SER A 395 -17.31 2.24 18.65
N THR A 396 -17.25 1.00 19.12
CA THR A 396 -17.18 0.70 20.55
C THR A 396 -16.14 -0.37 20.84
N PHE A 397 -15.43 -0.17 21.96
CA PHE A 397 -14.63 -1.20 22.61
C PHE A 397 -15.20 -1.43 24.02
N THR A 398 -15.85 -2.57 24.21
CA THR A 398 -16.64 -2.85 25.43
C THR A 398 -16.16 -4.12 26.13
N GLY A 399 -16.34 -4.16 27.45
CA GLY A 399 -15.83 -5.23 28.30
C GLY A 399 -15.00 -4.70 29.49
N PRO A 400 -14.21 -5.56 30.15
CA PRO A 400 -14.11 -7.00 29.88
C PRO A 400 -15.33 -7.77 30.41
N THR A 401 -15.73 -8.82 29.68
CA THR A 401 -16.42 -9.95 30.31
C THR A 401 -15.36 -10.83 30.96
N MET A 402 -15.54 -11.10 32.24
CA MET A 402 -14.72 -12.06 32.98
C MET A 402 -15.18 -13.48 32.67
N VAL A 403 -14.27 -14.31 32.17
CA VAL A 403 -14.55 -15.72 31.84
C VAL A 403 -13.82 -16.62 32.83
N ALA A 404 -14.54 -17.13 33.82
CA ALA A 404 -13.97 -18.00 34.84
C ALA A 404 -13.54 -19.36 34.23
N THR A 405 -12.41 -19.88 34.70
CA THR A 405 -11.88 -21.17 34.26
C THR A 405 -12.16 -22.24 35.31
N GLY A 406 -12.46 -23.47 34.89
CA GLY A 406 -12.74 -24.58 35.82
C GLY A 406 -11.55 -25.00 36.70
N SER A 407 -10.35 -24.50 36.41
CA SER A 407 -9.13 -24.72 37.18
C SER A 407 -8.22 -23.48 37.17
N SER A 408 -7.33 -23.36 38.16
CA SER A 408 -6.34 -22.27 38.29
C SER A 408 -4.89 -22.74 38.03
N TRP A 409 -3.92 -21.83 37.96
CA TRP A 409 -2.49 -22.18 38.00
C TRP A 409 -1.77 -21.47 39.17
N PRO A 410 -0.69 -22.06 39.72
CA PRO A 410 -0.20 -21.74 41.07
C PRO A 410 0.60 -20.43 41.19
N SER A 411 1.12 -19.88 40.09
CA SER A 411 1.93 -18.65 40.12
C SER A 411 2.09 -18.05 38.72
N ALA A 412 2.30 -16.73 38.70
CA ALA A 412 2.65 -15.95 37.52
C ALA A 412 4.12 -16.10 37.08
N SER A 413 5.00 -16.46 38.02
CA SER A 413 6.44 -16.59 37.78
C SER A 413 6.76 -18.02 37.34
N VAL A 414 6.80 -18.20 36.02
CA VAL A 414 7.21 -19.42 35.32
C VAL A 414 8.73 -19.37 35.11
N PRO A 415 9.49 -20.33 35.66
CA PRO A 415 10.93 -20.41 35.45
C PRO A 415 11.30 -20.55 33.97
N ASN A 416 12.40 -19.91 33.57
CA ASN A 416 13.06 -20.14 32.28
C ASN A 416 13.38 -21.62 32.11
N ALA A 417 13.25 -22.12 30.88
CA ALA A 417 13.53 -23.51 30.56
C ALA A 417 15.05 -23.74 30.52
N PRO A 418 15.62 -24.67 31.29
CA PRO A 418 17.00 -25.08 31.10
C PRO A 418 17.17 -25.74 29.73
N SER A 419 18.39 -25.70 29.22
CA SER A 419 18.77 -26.32 27.96
C SER A 419 20.11 -27.01 28.08
N LEU A 420 20.22 -28.23 27.56
CA LEU A 420 21.46 -29.01 27.63
C LEU A 420 22.61 -28.27 26.91
N GLY A 421 23.59 -27.82 27.69
CA GLY A 421 24.80 -27.18 27.18
C GLY A 421 24.66 -25.70 26.81
N GLY A 422 23.55 -25.04 27.16
CA GLY A 422 23.32 -23.64 26.80
C GLY A 422 22.62 -22.80 27.86
N ASN A 423 22.17 -21.62 27.44
CA ASN A 423 21.53 -20.65 28.31
C ASN A 423 20.16 -21.13 28.77
N SER A 424 19.67 -20.59 29.90
CA SER A 424 18.27 -20.75 30.29
C SER A 424 17.37 -19.92 29.38
N LEU A 425 16.39 -20.56 28.76
CA LEU A 425 15.54 -20.02 27.72
C LEU A 425 14.30 -19.38 28.33
N ASP A 426 14.06 -18.10 28.06
CA ASP A 426 12.84 -17.40 28.43
C ASP A 426 11.63 -18.09 27.76
N VAL A 427 10.66 -18.43 28.60
CA VAL A 427 9.47 -19.20 28.23
C VAL A 427 8.28 -18.32 27.87
N LEU A 428 8.46 -17.00 27.90
CA LEU A 428 7.44 -16.01 27.57
C LEU A 428 6.20 -16.12 28.48
N GLN A 429 6.45 -16.03 29.78
CA GLN A 429 5.48 -16.39 30.80
C GLN A 429 4.16 -15.57 30.73
N ILE A 430 3.05 -16.30 30.90
CA ILE A 430 1.63 -15.88 30.96
C ILE A 430 1.07 -15.01 29.83
N ARG A 431 1.89 -14.47 28.92
CA ARG A 431 1.43 -13.70 27.75
C ARG A 431 0.59 -14.59 26.84
N ALA A 432 -0.56 -14.09 26.41
CA ALA A 432 -1.36 -14.76 25.39
C ALA A 432 -0.53 -14.83 24.10
N MET A 433 -0.37 -16.04 23.56
CA MET A 433 0.45 -16.27 22.36
C MET A 433 -0.36 -16.10 21.08
N MET A 434 0.25 -16.23 19.92
CA MET A 434 -0.42 -16.00 18.64
C MET A 434 -1.03 -17.30 18.06
N GLN A 435 -2.22 -17.33 17.45
CA GLN A 435 -3.31 -16.34 17.39
C GLN A 435 -4.49 -16.79 18.30
N SER A 436 -5.44 -15.90 18.61
CA SER A 436 -6.73 -16.33 19.15
C SER A 436 -7.63 -16.78 18.00
N GLN A 437 -7.94 -18.07 17.94
CA GLN A 437 -8.67 -18.65 16.81
C GLN A 437 -10.18 -18.57 17.07
N TYR A 438 -10.91 -17.97 16.15
CA TYR A 438 -12.36 -18.03 16.14
C TYR A 438 -12.82 -19.24 15.32
N ALA A 439 -13.76 -20.01 15.87
CA ALA A 439 -14.39 -21.13 15.17
C ALA A 439 -15.90 -21.12 15.39
N ARG A 440 -16.66 -21.42 14.33
CA ARG A 440 -18.11 -21.61 14.36
C ARG A 440 -18.48 -22.99 13.84
N ILE A 441 -18.56 -23.94 14.76
CA ILE A 441 -18.76 -25.37 14.46
C ILE A 441 -20.13 -25.80 14.96
N GLY A 442 -20.94 -26.42 14.09
CA GLY A 442 -22.31 -26.81 14.44
C GLY A 442 -23.21 -25.64 14.89
N GLY A 443 -22.89 -24.41 14.46
CA GLY A 443 -23.60 -23.18 14.84
C GLY A 443 -23.16 -22.56 16.18
N VAL A 444 -22.22 -23.17 16.91
CA VAL A 444 -21.66 -22.64 18.16
C VAL A 444 -20.39 -21.86 17.86
N GLU A 445 -20.33 -20.60 18.29
CA GLU A 445 -19.16 -19.74 18.10
C GLU A 445 -18.25 -19.84 19.33
N SER A 446 -16.94 -20.00 19.11
CA SER A 446 -15.96 -20.10 20.19
C SER A 446 -14.62 -19.46 19.85
N LEU A 447 -13.95 -18.95 20.87
CA LEU A 447 -12.56 -18.50 20.82
C LEU A 447 -11.66 -19.54 21.45
N TRP A 448 -10.51 -19.77 20.82
CA TRP A 448 -9.46 -20.65 21.32
C TRP A 448 -8.19 -19.86 21.49
N THR A 449 -7.54 -20.00 22.64
CA THR A 449 -6.28 -19.28 22.93
C THR A 449 -5.38 -20.12 23.82
N THR A 450 -4.09 -19.80 23.84
CA THR A 450 -3.09 -20.50 24.64
C THR A 450 -1.98 -19.57 25.12
N HIS A 451 -1.35 -19.96 26.22
CA HIS A 451 -0.18 -19.31 26.80
C HIS A 451 0.64 -20.28 27.64
N THR A 452 1.85 -19.87 28.02
CA THR A 452 2.70 -20.63 28.93
C THR A 452 2.32 -20.35 30.39
N VAL A 453 2.05 -21.39 31.17
CA VAL A 453 1.83 -21.31 32.62
C VAL A 453 2.83 -22.15 33.40
N ARG A 454 2.91 -21.90 34.70
CA ARG A 454 3.60 -22.78 35.65
C ARG A 454 2.70 -23.97 35.98
N ARG A 455 3.26 -25.17 35.97
CA ARG A 455 2.57 -26.38 36.41
C ARG A 455 2.25 -26.36 37.93
N ALA A 456 1.10 -26.94 38.32
CA ALA A 456 0.58 -27.02 39.69
C ALA A 456 1.31 -27.99 40.65
N ASN A 457 2.11 -28.94 40.17
CA ASN A 457 2.90 -29.84 41.02
C ASN A 457 4.29 -29.23 41.29
N THR A 458 4.90 -29.57 42.41
CA THR A 458 5.98 -28.86 43.12
C THR A 458 7.30 -28.57 42.38
N ALA A 459 7.45 -28.92 41.10
CA ALA A 459 8.68 -28.76 40.33
C ALA A 459 8.72 -27.53 39.40
N GLY A 460 7.60 -26.82 39.19
CA GLY A 460 7.59 -25.50 38.55
C GLY A 460 7.90 -25.42 37.05
N PHE A 461 7.66 -26.49 36.27
CA PHE A 461 7.92 -26.50 34.83
C PHE A 461 6.94 -25.62 34.04
N ALA A 462 7.42 -25.08 32.91
CA ALA A 462 6.60 -24.39 31.92
C ALA A 462 5.72 -25.40 31.15
N ALA A 463 4.44 -25.08 31.00
CA ALA A 463 3.49 -25.90 30.26
C ALA A 463 2.48 -25.04 29.47
N PRO A 464 2.06 -25.46 28.27
CA PRO A 464 0.97 -24.84 27.54
C PRO A 464 -0.34 -25.01 28.29
N ARG A 465 -1.04 -23.92 28.50
CA ARG A 465 -2.45 -23.93 28.91
C ARG A 465 -3.29 -23.37 27.78
N TRP A 466 -4.43 -23.99 27.52
CA TRP A 466 -5.32 -23.62 26.43
C TRP A 466 -6.75 -23.51 26.94
N TYR A 467 -7.57 -22.82 26.17
CA TYR A 467 -8.93 -22.46 26.53
C TYR A 467 -9.84 -22.52 25.32
N GLN A 468 -11.10 -22.92 25.53
CA GLN A 468 -12.21 -22.66 24.62
C GLN A 468 -13.28 -21.84 25.34
N VAL A 469 -13.60 -20.67 24.80
CA VAL A 469 -14.62 -19.76 25.31
C VAL A 469 -15.76 -19.66 24.32
N ASN A 470 -16.99 -19.95 24.73
CA ASN A 470 -18.15 -19.76 23.86
C ASN A 470 -18.49 -18.26 23.75
N VAL A 471 -18.74 -17.79 22.52
CA VAL A 471 -19.03 -16.38 22.18
C VAL A 471 -20.28 -16.19 21.30
N THR A 472 -21.13 -17.22 21.23
CA THR A 472 -22.30 -17.30 20.34
C THR A 472 -23.22 -16.08 20.40
N GLY A 473 -23.57 -15.54 19.22
CA GLY A 473 -24.47 -14.41 19.05
C GLY A 473 -23.94 -13.13 19.68
N GLY A 474 -22.62 -12.94 19.72
CA GLY A 474 -22.02 -11.80 20.40
C GLY A 474 -22.01 -11.93 21.93
N THR A 475 -22.45 -13.04 22.51
CA THR A 475 -22.52 -13.25 23.97
C THR A 475 -21.34 -14.08 24.44
N VAL A 476 -20.43 -13.46 25.20
CA VAL A 476 -19.31 -14.16 25.84
C VAL A 476 -19.83 -14.94 27.05
N ALA A 477 -19.59 -16.25 27.07
CA ALA A 477 -19.94 -17.10 28.19
C ALA A 477 -19.16 -16.71 29.46
N ALA A 478 -19.81 -16.81 30.63
CA ALA A 478 -19.19 -16.49 31.91
C ALA A 478 -18.12 -17.50 32.36
N THR A 479 -18.08 -18.68 31.72
CA THR A 479 -17.12 -19.75 32.01
C THR A 479 -16.56 -20.33 30.71
N THR A 480 -15.33 -20.84 30.76
CA THR A 480 -14.77 -21.64 29.65
C THR A 480 -15.61 -22.90 29.43
N LEU A 481 -15.81 -23.30 28.18
CA LEU A 481 -16.36 -24.62 27.87
C LEU A 481 -15.35 -25.72 28.24
N GLN A 482 -14.08 -25.46 27.95
CA GLN A 482 -12.98 -26.33 28.32
C GLN A 482 -11.69 -25.54 28.51
N THR A 483 -10.86 -26.03 29.42
CA THR A 483 -9.55 -25.50 29.76
C THR A 483 -8.68 -26.61 30.34
N ALA A 484 -7.46 -26.72 29.83
CA ALA A 484 -6.51 -27.71 30.33
C ALA A 484 -5.07 -27.21 30.21
N THR A 485 -4.23 -27.75 31.09
CA THR A 485 -2.77 -27.60 31.00
C THR A 485 -2.21 -28.88 30.39
N TRP A 486 -1.60 -28.76 29.21
CA TRP A 486 -1.05 -29.88 28.47
C TRP A 486 0.23 -30.37 29.13
N ASP A 487 0.18 -31.61 29.63
CA ASP A 487 1.37 -32.27 30.15
C ASP A 487 1.33 -33.81 30.07
N PRO A 488 1.88 -34.39 28.99
CA PRO A 488 1.74 -35.79 28.69
C PRO A 488 2.67 -36.71 29.48
N ASP A 489 3.82 -36.22 29.97
CA ASP A 489 4.78 -37.08 30.67
C ASP A 489 4.41 -37.31 32.14
N GLY A 490 3.70 -36.37 32.77
CA GLY A 490 3.35 -36.41 34.19
C GLY A 490 4.54 -36.52 35.17
N ALA A 491 5.77 -36.61 34.64
CA ALA A 491 7.01 -36.95 35.32
C ALA A 491 7.90 -35.73 35.54
N ASN A 492 7.51 -34.56 35.03
CA ASN A 492 8.18 -33.28 35.22
C ASN A 492 9.63 -33.28 34.71
N VAL A 493 9.84 -33.75 33.49
CA VAL A 493 11.20 -33.87 32.91
C VAL A 493 11.50 -32.85 31.82
N ILE A 494 10.48 -32.14 31.29
CA ILE A 494 10.65 -31.24 30.15
C ILE A 494 9.75 -30.01 30.27
N HIS A 495 10.31 -28.83 29.96
CA HIS A 495 9.57 -27.58 29.81
C HIS A 495 8.94 -27.54 28.44
N ARG A 496 7.68 -27.07 28.36
CA ARG A 496 6.93 -26.85 27.12
C ARG A 496 6.44 -25.40 27.10
N PHE A 497 6.82 -24.64 26.08
CA PHE A 497 6.63 -23.18 26.09
C PHE A 497 6.47 -22.60 24.69
N MET A 498 6.08 -21.32 24.63
CA MET A 498 5.72 -20.62 23.39
C MET A 498 4.67 -21.36 22.53
N PRO A 499 3.52 -21.72 23.12
CA PRO A 499 2.52 -22.47 22.39
C PRO A 499 1.81 -21.63 21.32
N SER A 500 1.39 -22.28 20.25
CA SER A 500 0.40 -21.77 19.30
C SER A 500 -0.57 -22.88 18.93
N LEU A 501 -1.82 -22.52 18.65
CA LEU A 501 -2.88 -23.47 18.34
C LEU A 501 -3.72 -23.06 17.13
N ALA A 502 -4.37 -24.06 16.54
CA ALA A 502 -5.39 -23.91 15.51
C ALA A 502 -6.43 -25.02 15.67
N VAL A 503 -7.64 -24.77 15.18
CA VAL A 503 -8.77 -25.70 15.25
C VAL A 503 -9.32 -25.92 13.85
N ASN A 504 -9.49 -27.18 13.44
CA ASN A 504 -10.02 -27.53 12.11
C ASN A 504 -11.55 -27.45 12.06
N HIS A 505 -12.13 -27.65 10.87
CA HIS A 505 -13.59 -27.57 10.67
C HIS A 505 -14.39 -28.64 11.42
N LYS A 506 -13.74 -29.72 11.86
CA LYS A 506 -14.33 -30.79 12.68
C LYS A 506 -14.30 -30.48 14.18
N GLY A 507 -13.52 -29.50 14.63
CA GLY A 507 -13.31 -29.18 16.05
C GLY A 507 -12.15 -29.93 16.70
N ASP A 508 -11.28 -30.55 15.90
CA ASP A 508 -10.00 -31.03 16.39
C ASP A 508 -9.03 -29.85 16.53
N MET A 509 -8.24 -29.84 17.59
CA MET A 509 -7.27 -28.77 17.88
C MET A 509 -5.84 -29.31 17.80
N ALA A 510 -5.01 -28.63 17.04
CA ALA A 510 -3.56 -28.80 17.04
C ALA A 510 -2.91 -27.81 18.02
N LEU A 511 -1.95 -28.28 18.81
CA LEU A 511 -1.20 -27.47 19.76
C LEU A 511 0.31 -27.68 19.52
N GLY A 512 1.00 -26.67 19.00
CA GLY A 512 2.45 -26.66 18.78
C GLY A 512 3.17 -25.90 19.89
N TYR A 513 4.38 -26.31 20.25
CA TYR A 513 5.22 -25.64 21.26
C TYR A 513 6.70 -26.00 21.10
N SER A 514 7.57 -25.25 21.78
CA SER A 514 8.97 -25.62 21.99
C SER A 514 9.12 -26.50 23.23
N THR A 515 10.09 -27.40 23.24
CA THR A 515 10.42 -28.22 24.41
C THR A 515 11.90 -28.17 24.75
N SER A 516 12.27 -28.06 26.03
CA SER A 516 13.68 -28.08 26.47
C SER A 516 13.82 -28.59 27.91
N SER A 517 15.00 -29.09 28.28
CA SER A 517 15.32 -29.47 29.66
C SER A 517 16.83 -29.38 29.93
N ALA A 518 17.24 -29.63 31.18
CA ALA A 518 18.66 -29.68 31.54
C ALA A 518 19.41 -30.85 30.85
N THR A 519 18.69 -31.87 30.34
CA THR A 519 19.26 -33.07 29.72
C THR A 519 18.93 -33.20 28.24
N THR A 520 18.14 -32.29 27.67
CA THR A 520 17.74 -32.31 26.25
C THR A 520 17.86 -30.93 25.64
N LYS A 521 18.35 -30.87 24.40
CA LYS A 521 18.36 -29.64 23.60
C LYS A 521 16.95 -29.27 23.12
N PRO A 522 16.72 -28.00 22.75
CA PRO A 522 15.40 -27.55 22.34
C PRO A 522 14.88 -28.28 21.10
N ALA A 523 13.59 -28.57 21.08
CA ALA A 523 12.91 -29.22 19.97
C ALA A 523 11.57 -28.54 19.67
N ILE A 524 11.08 -28.74 18.46
CA ILE A 524 9.74 -28.32 18.02
C ILE A 524 8.84 -29.54 18.07
N LYS A 525 7.77 -29.46 18.87
CA LYS A 525 6.79 -30.54 19.02
C LYS A 525 5.37 -30.02 18.85
N TYR A 526 4.46 -30.94 18.62
CA TYR A 526 3.03 -30.68 18.59
C TYR A 526 2.24 -31.85 19.15
N ALA A 527 1.03 -31.59 19.61
CA ALA A 527 0.07 -32.58 20.07
C ALA A 527 -1.33 -32.25 19.54
N GLY A 528 -2.29 -33.13 19.79
CA GLY A 528 -3.64 -33.00 19.24
C GLY A 528 -4.74 -33.34 20.23
N ARG A 529 -5.83 -32.60 20.14
CA ARG A 529 -7.11 -32.94 20.74
C ARG A 529 -8.11 -33.21 19.63
N LEU A 530 -8.80 -34.34 19.68
CA LEU A 530 -9.91 -34.62 18.77
C LEU A 530 -11.22 -34.01 19.30
N ALA A 531 -12.14 -33.67 18.41
CA ALA A 531 -13.46 -33.16 18.78
C ALA A 531 -14.23 -34.15 19.68
N SER A 532 -14.01 -35.45 19.48
CA SER A 532 -14.59 -36.55 20.27
C SER A 532 -13.95 -36.74 21.64
N ASP A 533 -12.83 -36.07 21.92
CA ASP A 533 -12.17 -36.18 23.22
C ASP A 533 -13.10 -35.61 24.31
N PRO A 534 -13.17 -36.25 25.50
CA PRO A 534 -13.80 -35.64 26.65
C PRO A 534 -13.29 -34.20 26.88
N ILE A 535 -14.17 -33.33 27.36
CA ILE A 535 -13.82 -31.96 27.77
C ILE A 535 -12.59 -32.00 28.69
N ASP A 536 -11.69 -31.04 28.49
CA ASP A 536 -10.43 -30.89 29.24
C ASP A 536 -9.41 -32.03 29.04
N THR A 537 -9.55 -32.85 27.99
CA THR A 537 -8.60 -33.94 27.70
C THR A 537 -7.98 -33.87 26.30
N PHE A 538 -6.91 -34.65 26.10
CA PHE A 538 -6.18 -34.85 24.85
C PHE A 538 -6.00 -36.35 24.61
N SER A 539 -6.39 -36.84 23.43
CA SER A 539 -6.14 -38.23 23.05
C SER A 539 -4.91 -38.43 22.16
N GLN A 540 -4.34 -37.37 21.57
CA GLN A 540 -3.16 -37.49 20.71
C GLN A 540 -1.91 -36.96 21.42
N THR A 541 -0.96 -37.87 21.68
CA THR A 541 0.32 -37.55 22.37
C THR A 541 1.27 -36.73 21.50
N GLU A 542 2.40 -36.30 22.08
CA GLU A 542 3.35 -35.44 21.39
C GLU A 542 4.01 -36.13 20.19
N GLN A 543 4.14 -35.38 19.11
CA GLN A 543 4.89 -35.70 17.92
C GLN A 543 6.03 -34.69 17.75
N VAL A 544 7.20 -35.17 17.32
CA VAL A 544 8.35 -34.31 17.05
C VAL A 544 8.28 -33.82 15.62
N LEU A 545 8.23 -32.48 15.43
CA LEU A 545 8.39 -31.88 14.12
C LEU A 545 9.88 -31.74 13.76
N MET A 546 10.67 -31.25 14.70
CA MET A 546 12.12 -31.11 14.56
C MET A 546 12.82 -31.27 15.89
N GLN A 547 13.82 -32.15 15.94
CA GLN A 547 14.73 -32.27 17.08
C GLN A 547 15.93 -31.37 16.83
N GLY A 548 16.22 -30.43 17.75
CA GLY A 548 17.41 -29.61 17.65
C GLY A 548 18.66 -30.38 18.10
N ASP A 549 19.74 -30.19 17.35
CA ASP A 549 21.09 -30.68 17.65
C ASP A 549 21.93 -29.65 18.43
N GLY A 550 21.42 -28.41 18.53
CA GLY A 550 22.05 -27.26 19.17
C GLY A 550 21.15 -26.54 20.19
N THR A 551 21.72 -25.58 20.92
CA THR A 551 21.01 -24.64 21.79
C THR A 551 21.60 -23.23 21.72
N GLN A 552 20.79 -22.24 22.09
CA GLN A 552 21.23 -20.86 22.29
C GLN A 552 22.31 -20.79 23.38
N THR A 553 23.42 -20.11 23.08
CA THR A 553 24.54 -19.86 24.00
C THR A 553 25.06 -18.43 23.87
N GLY A 554 25.84 -17.96 24.85
CA GLY A 554 26.53 -16.66 24.76
C GLY A 554 25.61 -15.46 25.03
N ASN A 555 25.94 -14.31 24.44
CA ASN A 555 25.31 -13.02 24.70
C ASN A 555 24.67 -12.46 23.42
N CYS A 556 23.51 -11.82 23.56
CA CYS A 556 22.85 -11.05 22.52
C CYS A 556 22.89 -9.57 22.91
N GLY A 557 23.71 -8.80 22.18
CA GLY A 557 24.13 -7.47 22.64
C GLY A 557 24.96 -7.55 23.93
N GLY A 558 24.54 -6.81 24.96
CA GLY A 558 25.27 -6.69 26.24
C GLY A 558 24.88 -7.71 27.31
N SER A 559 23.84 -8.52 27.10
CA SER A 559 23.27 -9.44 28.09
C SER A 559 23.28 -10.89 27.61
N THR A 560 23.16 -11.83 28.56
CA THR A 560 23.00 -13.25 28.25
C THR A 560 21.84 -13.44 27.28
N CYS A 561 22.08 -14.16 26.19
CA CYS A 561 21.03 -14.44 25.22
C CYS A 561 20.07 -15.48 25.79
N ALA A 562 19.04 -15.01 26.50
CA ALA A 562 18.04 -15.86 27.15
C ALA A 562 16.71 -15.87 26.39
N ARG A 563 16.42 -14.83 25.61
CA ARG A 563 15.16 -14.72 24.88
C ARG A 563 15.12 -15.78 23.78
N TRP A 564 14.19 -16.74 23.89
CA TRP A 564 14.06 -17.83 22.92
C TRP A 564 13.43 -17.32 21.63
N GLY A 565 12.17 -16.88 21.68
CA GLY A 565 11.34 -16.48 20.56
C GLY A 565 10.32 -15.44 21.02
N ASP A 566 9.76 -14.66 20.09
CA ASP A 566 8.60 -13.78 20.36
C ASP A 566 7.30 -14.34 19.77
N TYR A 567 7.41 -15.16 18.73
CA TYR A 567 6.29 -15.75 18.03
C TYR A 567 6.55 -17.23 17.71
N SER A 568 5.48 -18.02 17.78
CA SER A 568 5.31 -19.26 17.04
C SER A 568 3.92 -19.22 16.40
N ALA A 569 3.74 -19.84 15.24
CA ALA A 569 2.49 -19.70 14.49
C ALA A 569 1.97 -21.04 14.00
N MET A 570 0.78 -21.40 14.48
CA MET A 570 -0.04 -22.50 13.99
C MET A 570 -1.20 -21.91 13.18
N ALA A 571 -1.32 -22.29 11.91
CA ALA A 571 -2.34 -21.81 10.99
C ALA A 571 -3.13 -22.98 10.39
N LEU A 572 -4.42 -22.74 10.09
CA LEU A 572 -5.26 -23.71 9.39
C LEU A 572 -5.27 -23.42 7.90
N ASP A 573 -4.97 -24.44 7.09
CA ASP A 573 -5.02 -24.38 5.63
C ASP A 573 -6.45 -24.07 5.15
N PRO A 574 -6.63 -23.36 4.02
CA PRO A 574 -7.93 -23.20 3.37
C PRO A 574 -8.71 -24.50 3.13
N ASP A 575 -8.04 -25.66 3.09
CA ASP A 575 -8.69 -26.97 3.02
C ASP A 575 -9.50 -27.36 4.27
N GLY A 576 -9.39 -26.59 5.37
CA GLY A 576 -10.15 -26.78 6.60
C GLY A 576 -9.64 -27.88 7.53
N CYS A 577 -8.60 -28.63 7.16
CA CYS A 577 -8.12 -29.80 7.89
C CYS A 577 -6.62 -29.79 8.19
N THR A 578 -5.80 -29.28 7.27
CA THR A 578 -4.34 -29.31 7.40
C THR A 578 -3.87 -28.17 8.29
N PHE A 579 -3.10 -28.51 9.32
CA PHE A 579 -2.44 -27.57 10.18
C PHE A 579 -1.03 -27.30 9.68
N TRP A 580 -0.63 -26.04 9.65
CA TRP A 580 0.72 -25.60 9.33
C TRP A 580 1.35 -24.94 10.54
N TYR A 581 2.55 -25.37 10.90
CA TYR A 581 3.26 -24.90 12.08
C TYR A 581 4.66 -24.42 11.74
N THR A 582 5.02 -23.27 12.28
CA THR A 582 6.39 -22.78 12.25
C THR A 582 6.91 -22.36 13.63
N ASN A 583 8.16 -22.74 13.90
CA ASN A 583 8.88 -22.37 15.10
C ASN A 583 10.41 -22.51 14.85
N MET A 584 11.20 -22.08 15.81
CA MET A 584 12.66 -22.08 15.78
C MET A 584 13.29 -23.31 16.45
N TYR A 585 14.53 -23.58 16.06
CA TYR A 585 15.41 -24.57 16.66
C TYR A 585 16.88 -24.21 16.36
N TYR A 586 17.83 -25.01 16.84
CA TYR A 586 19.25 -24.86 16.56
C TYR A 586 19.84 -26.16 16.02
N ASN A 587 20.66 -26.05 14.95
CA ASN A 587 21.45 -27.16 14.40
C ASN A 587 22.79 -27.35 15.14
N ALA A 588 23.29 -26.32 15.81
CA ALA A 588 24.52 -26.35 16.58
C ALA A 588 24.43 -25.33 17.73
N ASP A 589 25.25 -25.52 18.76
CA ASP A 589 25.31 -24.59 19.88
C ASP A 589 25.86 -23.23 19.41
N GLY A 590 25.22 -22.14 19.81
CA GLY A 590 25.60 -20.80 19.36
C GLY A 590 24.44 -19.83 19.31
N LEU A 591 24.52 -18.87 18.39
CA LEU A 591 23.49 -17.85 18.13
C LEU A 591 22.79 -18.08 16.77
N ASN A 592 23.28 -18.99 15.93
CA ASN A 592 22.71 -19.19 14.60
C ASN A 592 21.42 -20.03 14.63
N TYR A 593 20.30 -19.44 15.04
CA TYR A 593 19.01 -20.11 15.02
C TYR A 593 18.59 -20.49 13.59
N GLN A 594 17.72 -21.48 13.53
CA GLN A 594 17.05 -21.97 12.33
C GLN A 594 15.55 -21.96 12.57
N THR A 595 14.74 -21.98 11.51
CA THR A 595 13.30 -22.23 11.63
C THR A 595 12.88 -23.43 10.80
N ARG A 596 11.78 -24.05 11.22
CA ARG A 596 11.18 -25.18 10.52
C ARG A 596 9.73 -24.88 10.18
N ILE A 597 9.28 -25.38 9.04
CA ILE A 597 7.87 -25.35 8.62
C ILE A 597 7.40 -26.79 8.48
N GLY A 598 6.30 -27.12 9.16
CA GLY A 598 5.68 -28.43 9.14
C GLY A 598 4.20 -28.37 8.85
N ALA A 599 3.66 -29.41 8.21
CA ALA A 599 2.23 -29.58 8.04
C ALA A 599 1.79 -30.97 8.50
N PHE A 600 0.57 -31.09 9.05
CA PHE A 600 -0.04 -32.36 9.43
C PHE A 600 -1.57 -32.24 9.50
N GLN A 601 -2.27 -33.37 9.48
CA GLN A 601 -3.73 -33.42 9.47
C GLN A 601 -4.21 -34.61 10.30
N PHE A 602 -5.30 -34.45 11.07
CA PHE A 602 -5.94 -35.56 11.78
C PHE A 602 -6.71 -36.47 10.81
N PRO A 603 -6.61 -37.81 10.94
CA PRO A 603 -7.24 -38.76 10.01
C PRO A 603 -8.76 -38.66 9.92
N THR A 604 -9.41 -38.06 10.92
CA THR A 604 -10.87 -37.89 11.02
C THR A 604 -11.39 -36.64 10.31
N CYS A 605 -10.50 -35.81 9.78
CA CYS A 605 -10.86 -34.59 9.05
C CYS A 605 -10.75 -34.83 7.55
N ASP A 606 -11.86 -34.72 6.84
CA ASP A 606 -11.90 -34.75 5.38
C ASP A 606 -11.75 -33.31 4.85
N PRO A 607 -10.79 -33.01 3.96
CA PRO A 607 -10.61 -31.68 3.39
C PRO A 607 -11.90 -31.16 2.75
N ILE A 608 -12.21 -29.89 3.01
CA ILE A 608 -13.36 -29.22 2.42
C ILE A 608 -13.10 -29.06 0.92
N LEU A 609 -13.96 -29.68 0.11
CA LEU A 609 -13.92 -29.49 -1.34
C LEU A 609 -14.41 -28.09 -1.72
N ASP A 610 -13.81 -27.53 -2.77
CA ASP A 610 -14.34 -26.32 -3.39
C ASP A 610 -15.78 -26.55 -3.86
N GLY A 611 -16.59 -25.49 -3.76
CA GLY A 611 -17.92 -25.43 -4.35
C GLY A 611 -17.94 -24.53 -5.57
N THR A 612 -18.97 -24.70 -6.39
CA THR A 612 -19.23 -23.82 -7.54
C THR A 612 -20.33 -22.83 -7.17
N VAL A 613 -20.11 -21.53 -7.38
CA VAL A 613 -21.19 -20.54 -7.37
C VAL A 613 -21.51 -20.19 -8.80
N ALA A 614 -22.72 -20.49 -9.24
CA ALA A 614 -23.15 -20.16 -10.59
C ALA A 614 -24.49 -19.45 -10.55
N GLY A 615 -24.85 -18.79 -11.64
CA GLY A 615 -26.15 -18.16 -11.75
C GLY A 615 -26.21 -17.27 -12.96
N THR A 616 -27.25 -16.45 -13.01
CA THR A 616 -27.48 -15.47 -14.06
C THR A 616 -27.61 -14.08 -13.47
N VAL A 617 -27.12 -13.09 -14.22
CA VAL A 617 -27.38 -11.68 -13.97
C VAL A 617 -28.37 -11.20 -15.02
N THR A 618 -29.51 -10.72 -14.55
CA THR A 618 -30.62 -10.26 -15.40
C THR A 618 -31.02 -8.84 -15.05
N ASP A 619 -31.60 -8.14 -16.03
CA ASP A 619 -32.28 -6.88 -15.80
C ASP A 619 -33.59 -7.17 -15.05
N ALA A 620 -33.71 -6.64 -13.84
CA ALA A 620 -34.87 -6.84 -12.98
C ALA A 620 -36.19 -6.34 -13.60
N GLY A 621 -36.13 -5.40 -14.54
CA GLY A 621 -37.31 -4.83 -15.21
C GLY A 621 -37.75 -5.60 -16.45
N THR A 622 -36.81 -6.14 -17.21
CA THR A 622 -37.11 -6.81 -18.51
C THR A 622 -36.94 -8.32 -18.48
N GLY A 623 -36.24 -8.86 -17.47
CA GLY A 623 -35.82 -10.26 -17.41
C GLY A 623 -34.73 -10.61 -18.43
N ALA A 624 -34.21 -9.62 -19.18
CA ALA A 624 -33.17 -9.84 -20.17
C ALA A 624 -31.82 -10.15 -19.49
N ALA A 625 -31.05 -11.05 -20.10
CA ALA A 625 -29.69 -11.35 -19.68
C ALA A 625 -28.78 -10.12 -19.80
N ILE A 626 -27.96 -9.88 -18.77
CA ILE A 626 -26.94 -8.82 -18.78
C ILE A 626 -25.57 -9.46 -18.97
N GLY A 627 -25.04 -9.42 -20.19
CA GLY A 627 -23.68 -9.87 -20.49
C GLY A 627 -22.62 -8.83 -20.13
N GLY A 628 -21.48 -9.30 -19.62
CA GLY A 628 -20.38 -8.44 -19.14
C GLY A 628 -20.62 -7.81 -17.76
N ALA A 629 -21.69 -8.19 -17.05
CA ALA A 629 -21.87 -7.81 -15.64
C ALA A 629 -20.77 -8.45 -14.79
N THR A 630 -20.18 -7.70 -13.87
CA THR A 630 -19.19 -8.22 -12.93
C THR A 630 -19.89 -8.74 -11.69
N VAL A 631 -19.79 -10.04 -11.46
CA VAL A 631 -20.15 -10.65 -10.17
C VAL A 631 -18.88 -10.77 -9.34
N THR A 632 -19.00 -10.55 -8.03
CA THR A 632 -17.90 -10.62 -7.07
C THR A 632 -18.32 -11.41 -5.83
N LEU A 633 -17.38 -12.18 -5.30
CA LEU A 633 -17.52 -12.91 -4.03
C LEU A 633 -16.27 -12.65 -3.20
N GLY A 634 -16.42 -11.77 -2.21
CA GLY A 634 -15.28 -11.05 -1.68
C GLY A 634 -14.55 -10.34 -2.83
N SER A 635 -13.26 -10.60 -2.95
CA SER A 635 -12.39 -9.99 -3.95
C SER A 635 -12.28 -10.78 -5.28
N ARG A 636 -12.88 -11.97 -5.34
CA ARG A 636 -12.92 -12.82 -6.53
C ARG A 636 -13.98 -12.26 -7.45
N ALA A 637 -13.66 -12.06 -8.73
CA ALA A 637 -14.57 -11.45 -9.70
C ALA A 637 -14.64 -12.26 -11.00
N VAL A 638 -15.83 -12.33 -11.60
CA VAL A 638 -16.04 -12.92 -12.93
C VAL A 638 -17.03 -12.05 -13.70
N ALA A 639 -16.81 -11.90 -15.00
CA ALA A 639 -17.78 -11.27 -15.88
C ALA A 639 -18.78 -12.31 -16.38
N THR A 640 -20.05 -11.95 -16.49
CA THR A 640 -21.07 -12.79 -17.10
C THR A 640 -20.83 -12.96 -18.61
N ASP A 641 -21.19 -14.12 -19.14
CA ASP A 641 -21.26 -14.36 -20.57
C ASP A 641 -22.44 -13.62 -21.23
N ILE A 642 -22.60 -13.75 -22.55
CA ILE A 642 -23.67 -13.06 -23.30
C ILE A 642 -25.08 -13.47 -22.87
N SER A 643 -25.24 -14.64 -22.26
CA SER A 643 -26.51 -15.13 -21.69
C SER A 643 -26.73 -14.67 -20.25
N GLY A 644 -25.86 -13.80 -19.74
CA GLY A 644 -25.89 -13.33 -18.36
C GLY A 644 -25.39 -14.38 -17.37
N GLY A 645 -24.95 -15.55 -17.84
CA GLY A 645 -24.48 -16.64 -17.00
C GLY A 645 -23.10 -16.33 -16.40
N TYR A 646 -22.88 -16.73 -15.16
CA TYR A 646 -21.57 -16.70 -14.52
C TYR A 646 -21.32 -17.96 -13.70
N SER A 647 -20.04 -18.24 -13.43
CA SER A 647 -19.62 -19.34 -12.58
C SER A 647 -18.28 -19.05 -11.91
N PHE A 648 -18.16 -19.42 -10.64
CA PHE A 648 -16.95 -19.41 -9.82
C PHE A 648 -16.70 -20.79 -9.25
N THR A 649 -15.42 -21.16 -9.09
CA THR A 649 -15.01 -22.21 -8.16
C THR A 649 -14.33 -21.55 -6.98
N VAL A 650 -14.83 -21.76 -5.76
CA VAL A 650 -14.34 -21.13 -4.54
C VAL A 650 -14.38 -22.12 -3.37
N PRO A 651 -13.57 -21.90 -2.31
CA PRO A 651 -13.70 -22.70 -1.09
C PRO A 651 -15.13 -22.71 -0.58
N ALA A 652 -15.64 -23.88 -0.22
CA ALA A 652 -16.97 -23.97 0.36
C ALA A 652 -17.02 -23.27 1.73
N GLY A 653 -18.18 -22.71 2.06
CA GLY A 653 -18.35 -21.89 3.25
C GLY A 653 -19.37 -20.79 3.05
N THR A 654 -19.56 -19.98 4.10
CA THR A 654 -20.52 -18.88 4.09
C THR A 654 -19.79 -17.57 3.83
N TYR A 655 -19.99 -16.99 2.66
CA TYR A 655 -19.39 -15.71 2.31
C TYR A 655 -20.25 -14.56 2.87
N PRO A 656 -19.65 -13.55 3.53
CA PRO A 656 -20.41 -12.45 4.10
C PRO A 656 -21.26 -11.71 3.07
N THR A 657 -20.72 -11.48 1.88
CA THR A 657 -21.43 -10.83 0.78
C THR A 657 -21.02 -11.39 -0.59
N ALA A 658 -21.95 -11.32 -1.54
CA ALA A 658 -21.72 -11.51 -2.96
C ALA A 658 -22.38 -10.34 -3.70
N THR A 659 -21.69 -9.68 -4.62
CA THR A 659 -22.25 -8.51 -5.32
C THR A 659 -22.19 -8.65 -6.83
N ALA A 660 -23.22 -8.20 -7.53
CA ALA A 660 -23.23 -8.10 -8.98
C ALA A 660 -23.41 -6.63 -9.39
N SER A 661 -22.68 -6.20 -10.41
CA SER A 661 -22.75 -4.85 -10.94
C SER A 661 -22.53 -4.84 -12.44
N ALA A 662 -23.17 -3.89 -13.13
CA ALA A 662 -22.96 -3.67 -14.56
C ALA A 662 -23.11 -2.18 -14.87
N PRO A 663 -22.34 -1.61 -15.80
CA PRO A 663 -22.55 -0.23 -16.24
C PRO A 663 -23.99 0.01 -16.70
N GLY A 664 -24.61 1.10 -16.23
CA GLY A 664 -26.04 1.39 -16.48
C GLY A 664 -27.01 0.64 -15.56
N PHE A 665 -26.51 -0.13 -14.59
CA PHE A 665 -27.27 -0.87 -13.59
C PHE A 665 -26.86 -0.48 -12.16
N GLY A 666 -27.80 -0.46 -11.22
CA GLY A 666 -27.46 -0.44 -9.80
C GLY A 666 -26.85 -1.78 -9.40
N SER A 667 -25.90 -1.78 -8.45
CA SER A 667 -25.35 -3.03 -7.92
C SER A 667 -26.39 -3.76 -7.07
N ALA A 668 -26.40 -5.09 -7.13
CA ALA A 668 -27.15 -5.93 -6.20
C ALA A 668 -26.18 -6.67 -5.29
N THR A 669 -26.51 -6.74 -4.00
CA THR A 669 -25.73 -7.45 -2.99
C THR A 669 -26.59 -8.53 -2.35
N PHE A 670 -26.05 -9.75 -2.27
CA PHE A 670 -26.57 -10.84 -1.48
C PHE A 670 -25.70 -10.98 -0.22
N THR A 671 -26.33 -11.13 0.95
CA THR A 671 -25.63 -11.28 2.24
C THR A 671 -25.71 -12.72 2.74
N GLY A 672 -24.58 -13.30 3.15
CA GLY A 672 -24.52 -14.65 3.73
C GLY A 672 -24.67 -15.77 2.69
N LEU A 673 -23.98 -15.68 1.55
CA LEU A 673 -24.03 -16.70 0.51
C LEU A 673 -23.37 -18.00 0.99
N VAL A 674 -24.15 -19.08 1.06
CA VAL A 674 -23.64 -20.41 1.44
C VAL A 674 -23.21 -21.18 0.19
N VAL A 675 -21.92 -21.44 0.08
CA VAL A 675 -21.33 -22.26 -0.99
C VAL A 675 -21.23 -23.70 -0.49
N ALA A 676 -21.97 -24.60 -1.13
CA ALA A 676 -21.99 -26.01 -0.77
C ALA A 676 -20.72 -26.72 -1.25
N GLU A 677 -20.13 -27.54 -0.38
CA GLU A 677 -18.97 -28.38 -0.67
C GLU A 677 -19.24 -29.33 -1.84
N GLY A 678 -18.37 -29.31 -2.86
CA GLY A 678 -18.46 -30.15 -4.06
C GLY A 678 -19.72 -29.93 -4.92
N GLY A 679 -20.59 -29.01 -4.51
CA GLY A 679 -21.88 -28.73 -5.14
C GLY A 679 -21.87 -27.47 -5.97
N THR A 680 -23.01 -27.16 -6.59
CA THR A 680 -23.26 -25.86 -7.23
C THR A 680 -24.31 -25.09 -6.44
N THR A 681 -23.92 -23.98 -5.83
CA THR A 681 -24.85 -22.98 -5.28
C THR A 681 -25.29 -22.08 -6.42
N THR A 682 -26.59 -22.08 -6.71
CA THR A 682 -27.17 -21.15 -7.69
C THR A 682 -27.52 -19.84 -7.00
N GLN A 683 -26.95 -18.72 -7.47
CA GLN A 683 -27.29 -17.38 -7.00
C GLN A 683 -27.58 -16.48 -8.20
N ASP A 684 -28.84 -16.18 -8.45
CA ASP A 684 -29.19 -15.20 -9.49
C ASP A 684 -29.15 -13.78 -8.93
N PHE A 685 -28.75 -12.83 -9.76
CA PHE A 685 -28.83 -11.41 -9.47
C PHE A 685 -29.76 -10.75 -10.46
N ALA A 686 -30.76 -10.03 -9.96
CA ALA A 686 -31.58 -9.15 -10.76
C ALA A 686 -31.09 -7.71 -10.52
N LEU A 687 -30.32 -7.17 -11.45
CA LEU A 687 -29.89 -5.78 -11.37
C LEU A 687 -31.02 -4.90 -11.86
N LYS A 688 -31.43 -3.95 -11.02
CA LYS A 688 -32.28 -2.88 -11.51
C LYS A 688 -31.43 -2.02 -12.42
N ALA A 689 -31.92 -1.73 -13.63
CA ALA A 689 -31.37 -0.64 -14.42
C ALA A 689 -31.14 0.51 -13.44
N ALA A 690 -29.88 0.99 -13.39
CA ALA A 690 -29.61 2.22 -12.68
C ALA A 690 -30.66 3.14 -13.27
N PRO A 691 -31.40 3.89 -12.44
CA PRO A 691 -32.29 4.89 -12.99
C PRO A 691 -31.46 5.55 -14.07
N ALA A 692 -31.95 5.52 -15.32
CA ALA A 692 -31.29 6.26 -16.38
C ALA A 692 -30.93 7.59 -15.72
N SER A 693 -29.77 8.15 -15.99
CA SER A 693 -29.62 9.56 -15.67
C SER A 693 -30.68 10.27 -16.53
N ALA A 694 -31.92 10.27 -16.06
CA ALA A 694 -32.88 11.28 -16.30
C ALA A 694 -32.12 12.49 -15.78
N CYS A 695 -31.96 13.48 -16.64
CA CYS A 695 -32.22 14.81 -16.14
C CYS A 695 -33.46 14.68 -15.24
N ILE A 696 -33.32 15.00 -13.96
CA ILE A 696 -34.16 14.42 -12.91
C ILE A 696 -35.67 14.59 -13.19
N LYS A 697 -36.48 13.60 -12.78
CA LYS A 697 -37.95 13.69 -12.79
C LYS A 697 -38.51 13.36 -11.40
N ASP A 698 -39.11 14.37 -10.77
CA ASP A 698 -40.04 14.31 -9.63
C ASP A 698 -41.48 14.52 -10.18
N ASP A 699 -42.45 13.73 -9.74
CA ASP A 699 -43.79 13.68 -10.34
C ASP A 699 -44.99 13.71 -9.37
N THR A 700 -44.86 14.13 -8.10
CA THR A 700 -46.06 14.44 -7.29
C THR A 700 -45.99 15.70 -6.40
N GLN A 701 -47.09 16.47 -6.42
CA GLN A 701 -47.19 17.84 -5.90
C GLN A 701 -47.55 17.94 -4.40
N SER A 702 -47.91 16.85 -3.71
CA SER A 702 -48.35 16.91 -2.30
C SER A 702 -47.19 17.00 -1.31
N ASP A 703 -46.08 16.31 -1.57
CA ASP A 703 -44.95 16.27 -0.64
C ASP A 703 -44.09 17.54 -0.72
N PHE A 704 -44.10 18.21 -1.88
CA PHE A 704 -43.50 19.54 -2.09
C PHE A 704 -44.20 20.65 -1.27
N GLN A 705 -45.46 20.47 -0.88
CA GLN A 705 -46.25 21.50 -0.20
C GLN A 705 -46.18 21.45 1.35
N GLY A 706 -45.62 20.39 1.94
CA GLY A 706 -45.69 20.12 3.40
C GLY A 706 -44.50 20.59 4.26
N GLY A 707 -43.33 20.82 3.67
CA GLY A 707 -42.20 21.47 4.37
C GLY A 707 -41.52 20.70 5.52
N VAL A 708 -41.91 19.45 5.84
CA VAL A 708 -41.11 18.55 6.68
C VAL A 708 -41.24 17.12 6.16
N ALA A 709 -40.11 16.44 6.03
CA ALA A 709 -40.04 15.03 5.68
C ALA A 709 -40.51 14.16 6.85
N THR A 710 -41.67 13.53 6.73
CA THR A 710 -41.90 12.25 7.40
C THR A 710 -41.32 11.07 6.60
N ASN A 711 -40.90 11.28 5.33
CA ASN A 711 -40.48 10.20 4.42
C ASN A 711 -39.22 10.47 3.55
N CYS A 712 -38.41 11.51 3.81
CA CYS A 712 -37.11 11.63 3.15
C CYS A 712 -36.05 10.88 3.96
N ASP A 713 -35.59 9.76 3.41
CA ASP A 713 -34.32 9.16 3.81
C ASP A 713 -33.18 9.89 3.08
N LEU A 714 -32.48 10.75 3.81
CA LEU A 714 -31.34 11.55 3.33
C LEU A 714 -30.03 10.74 3.25
N THR A 715 -30.06 9.42 3.40
CA THR A 715 -28.86 8.58 3.29
C THR A 715 -28.52 8.15 1.85
N ALA A 716 -29.43 8.28 0.88
CA ALA A 716 -29.27 7.66 -0.45
C ALA A 716 -28.89 8.59 -1.63
N SER A 717 -28.89 9.93 -1.50
CA SER A 717 -28.38 10.81 -2.56
C SER A 717 -28.33 12.29 -2.16
N PRO A 718 -27.14 12.94 -2.18
CA PRO A 718 -27.03 14.40 -2.14
C PRO A 718 -27.00 14.96 -3.57
N GLY A 719 -28.02 15.74 -3.98
CA GLY A 719 -27.96 16.57 -5.19
C GLY A 719 -29.31 16.93 -5.81
N ASP A 720 -29.55 18.24 -5.96
CA ASP A 720 -30.85 18.90 -6.17
C ASP A 720 -31.55 18.72 -7.54
N VAL A 721 -32.88 18.89 -7.53
CA VAL A 721 -33.77 18.95 -8.71
C VAL A 721 -34.69 20.16 -8.61
N VAL A 722 -34.93 20.85 -9.74
CA VAL A 722 -36.13 21.67 -9.96
C VAL A 722 -36.73 21.40 -11.36
N LEU A 723 -38.07 21.33 -11.42
CA LEU A 723 -38.93 20.90 -12.54
C LEU A 723 -39.39 22.00 -13.52
N VAL A 724 -40.00 21.55 -14.64
CA VAL A 724 -40.49 22.32 -15.81
C VAL A 724 -41.98 22.70 -15.70
N SER A 725 -42.21 23.95 -15.26
CA SER A 725 -43.30 24.93 -15.52
C SER A 725 -44.80 24.67 -15.26
N PRO A 726 -45.43 25.65 -14.58
CA PRO A 726 -46.60 26.38 -15.09
C PRO A 726 -46.30 27.88 -15.38
N ALA A 727 -47.07 28.47 -16.32
CA ALA A 727 -47.02 29.85 -16.85
C ALA A 727 -45.64 30.33 -17.34
N ASN A 728 -45.39 30.17 -18.65
CA ASN A 728 -44.12 30.53 -19.29
C ASN A 728 -43.81 32.02 -19.22
N ILE A 729 -42.79 32.34 -18.42
CA ILE A 729 -42.03 33.58 -18.49
C ILE A 729 -41.30 33.57 -19.83
N ASP A 730 -41.62 34.50 -20.72
CA ASP A 730 -41.03 34.52 -22.08
C ASP A 730 -39.65 35.19 -22.12
N GLN A 731 -39.37 36.11 -21.18
CA GLN A 731 -38.06 36.77 -21.06
C GLN A 731 -37.76 37.16 -19.61
N GLN A 732 -36.50 36.93 -19.19
CA GLN A 732 -35.93 37.47 -17.95
C GLN A 732 -34.79 38.43 -18.27
N ASN A 733 -34.92 39.71 -17.89
CA ASN A 733 -33.81 40.66 -17.98
C ASN A 733 -33.11 40.73 -16.62
N LEU A 734 -31.81 40.40 -16.58
CA LEU A 734 -30.95 40.37 -15.39
C LEU A 734 -29.95 41.55 -15.32
N SER A 735 -29.95 42.43 -16.32
CA SER A 735 -28.99 43.54 -16.40
C SER A 735 -29.63 44.85 -15.92
N VAL A 736 -29.48 45.17 -14.64
CA VAL A 736 -29.60 46.56 -14.17
C VAL A 736 -28.49 46.84 -13.15
N MET A 737 -27.85 48.00 -13.27
CA MET A 737 -26.76 48.40 -12.38
C MET A 737 -27.24 48.55 -10.92
N ASN A 738 -26.29 48.36 -10.01
CA ASN A 738 -26.44 48.16 -8.56
C ASN A 738 -26.88 49.39 -7.73
N THR A 739 -27.79 50.23 -8.24
CA THR A 739 -28.33 51.39 -7.51
C THR A 739 -29.85 51.46 -7.61
N GLY A 740 -30.54 51.33 -6.47
CA GLY A 740 -31.98 51.61 -6.40
C GLY A 740 -32.29 53.07 -6.72
N PHE A 741 -33.36 53.33 -7.46
CA PHE A 741 -33.86 54.68 -7.72
C PHE A 741 -34.87 55.07 -6.64
N GLY A 742 -34.56 56.11 -5.85
CA GLY A 742 -35.52 56.70 -4.90
C GLY A 742 -36.62 57.44 -5.65
N PHE A 743 -37.88 57.09 -5.38
CA PHE A 743 -39.00 57.88 -5.89
C PHE A 743 -39.25 59.09 -4.99
N ASN A 744 -38.88 60.27 -5.46
CA ASN A 744 -39.36 61.52 -4.87
C ASN A 744 -40.59 61.95 -5.67
N PHE A 745 -41.63 62.48 -4.99
CA PHE A 745 -42.91 62.80 -5.62
C PHE A 745 -42.71 63.51 -6.98
N ASN A 746 -43.21 62.86 -8.04
CA ASN A 746 -43.20 63.23 -9.48
C ASN A 746 -42.02 62.74 -10.37
N GLY A 747 -41.17 61.81 -9.91
CA GLY A 747 -40.15 61.15 -10.75
C GLY A 747 -40.64 59.88 -11.47
N TRP A 748 -40.08 59.59 -12.66
CA TRP A 748 -40.33 58.36 -13.43
C TRP A 748 -39.07 57.52 -13.55
N ALA A 749 -39.18 56.21 -13.39
CA ALA A 749 -38.12 55.24 -13.69
C ALA A 749 -38.58 54.29 -14.79
N GLY A 750 -37.70 53.92 -15.72
CA GLY A 750 -38.08 52.96 -16.76
C GLY A 750 -36.97 52.09 -17.33
N GLN A 751 -37.39 50.96 -17.91
CA GLN A 751 -36.52 49.94 -18.51
C GLN A 751 -37.01 49.56 -19.90
N THR A 752 -36.08 49.29 -20.82
CA THR A 752 -36.38 48.89 -22.18
C THR A 752 -36.28 47.39 -22.40
N PHE A 753 -37.20 46.81 -23.16
CA PHE A 753 -37.16 45.40 -23.60
C PHE A 753 -37.56 45.26 -25.08
N THR A 754 -37.16 44.15 -25.70
CA THR A 754 -37.56 43.78 -27.07
C THR A 754 -38.35 42.47 -27.02
N PRO A 755 -39.62 42.42 -27.48
CA PRO A 755 -40.41 41.20 -27.44
C PRO A 755 -39.77 40.09 -28.29
N ALA A 756 -39.61 38.90 -27.72
CA ALA A 756 -39.10 37.73 -28.43
C ALA A 756 -40.20 36.99 -29.21
N VAL A 757 -41.46 37.12 -28.80
CA VAL A 757 -42.63 36.50 -29.43
C VAL A 757 -43.70 37.57 -29.69
N THR A 758 -44.36 37.50 -30.85
CA THR A 758 -45.50 38.37 -31.16
C THR A 758 -46.70 37.92 -30.34
N GLY A 759 -47.40 38.84 -29.70
CA GLY A 759 -48.63 38.53 -28.99
C GLY A 759 -49.13 39.56 -27.97
N ARG A 760 -50.18 39.24 -27.20
CA ARG A 760 -50.75 40.16 -26.20
C ARG A 760 -50.04 40.11 -24.84
N LEU A 761 -49.50 41.25 -24.36
CA LEU A 761 -48.88 41.38 -23.04
C LEU A 761 -49.93 41.50 -21.94
N THR A 762 -50.24 40.41 -21.25
CA THR A 762 -51.33 40.38 -20.27
C THR A 762 -50.91 40.72 -18.85
N ARG A 763 -49.64 40.49 -18.52
CA ARG A 763 -49.10 40.59 -17.15
C ARG A 763 -47.62 40.96 -17.17
N VAL A 764 -47.20 41.72 -16.16
CA VAL A 764 -45.80 42.00 -15.83
C VAL A 764 -45.60 41.79 -14.32
N ASP A 765 -44.52 41.13 -13.94
CA ASP A 765 -44.09 41.02 -12.53
C ASP A 765 -42.85 41.90 -12.28
N LEU A 766 -42.85 42.61 -11.14
CA LEU A 766 -41.87 43.64 -10.77
C LEU A 766 -41.38 43.43 -9.34
N ASP A 767 -40.07 43.29 -9.14
CA ASP A 767 -39.50 43.28 -7.79
C ASP A 767 -39.42 44.71 -7.24
N LEU A 768 -40.14 45.00 -6.15
CA LEU A 768 -40.19 46.31 -5.52
C LEU A 768 -39.75 46.22 -4.07
N PHE A 769 -38.96 47.21 -3.64
CA PHE A 769 -38.44 47.34 -2.29
C PHE A 769 -38.56 48.80 -1.83
N CYS A 770 -38.95 49.04 -0.57
CA CYS A 770 -38.88 50.38 0.02
C CYS A 770 -38.12 50.39 1.35
N SER A 771 -36.87 50.87 1.33
CA SER A 771 -36.02 50.95 2.53
C SER A 771 -36.47 51.95 3.59
N SER A 772 -37.35 52.90 3.26
CA SER A 772 -37.65 54.06 4.14
C SER A 772 -39.07 54.63 4.02
N CYS A 773 -40.05 53.82 3.61
CA CYS A 773 -41.45 54.26 3.54
C CYS A 773 -42.11 54.26 4.92
N SER A 774 -42.78 55.35 5.30
CA SER A 774 -43.74 55.40 6.42
C SER A 774 -44.94 56.27 6.03
N GLY A 775 -46.17 55.77 6.28
CA GLY A 775 -47.42 56.46 5.90
C GLY A 775 -48.31 55.66 4.93
N THR A 776 -49.42 56.28 4.47
CA THR A 776 -50.39 55.66 3.54
C THR A 776 -49.72 55.18 2.27
N THR A 777 -50.17 54.05 1.73
CA THR A 777 -49.60 53.33 0.58
C THR A 777 -50.06 53.93 -0.76
N PRO A 778 -49.29 54.82 -1.41
CA PRO A 778 -49.67 55.33 -2.73
C PRO A 778 -49.60 54.22 -3.78
N ASN A 779 -50.57 54.21 -4.69
CA ASN A 779 -50.56 53.29 -5.82
C ASN A 779 -49.40 53.62 -6.77
N ILE A 780 -48.84 52.59 -7.40
CA ILE A 780 -47.89 52.75 -8.49
C ILE A 780 -48.60 52.50 -9.82
N THR A 781 -48.47 53.44 -10.74
CA THR A 781 -48.89 53.24 -12.12
C THR A 781 -47.75 52.66 -12.95
N VAL A 782 -48.02 51.56 -13.64
CA VAL A 782 -47.14 50.84 -14.55
C VAL A 782 -47.60 51.09 -15.98
N SER A 783 -46.76 51.74 -16.79
CA SER A 783 -47.06 52.08 -18.18
C SER A 783 -46.11 51.38 -19.15
N VAL A 784 -46.62 50.88 -20.28
CA VAL A 784 -45.84 50.33 -21.40
C VAL A 784 -45.91 51.30 -22.58
N ARG A 785 -44.76 51.71 -23.13
CA ARG A 785 -44.67 52.62 -24.29
C ARG A 785 -43.67 52.12 -25.32
N ALA A 786 -43.85 52.50 -26.59
CA ALA A 786 -42.80 52.34 -27.59
C ALA A 786 -41.60 53.23 -27.26
N THR A 787 -40.41 52.86 -27.73
CA THR A 787 -39.20 53.69 -27.58
C THR A 787 -38.58 54.06 -28.91
N SER A 788 -37.84 55.16 -28.90
CA SER A 788 -36.90 55.55 -29.94
C SER A 788 -35.60 55.94 -29.26
N SER A 789 -34.48 55.31 -29.64
CA SER A 789 -33.17 55.53 -29.00
C SER A 789 -33.23 55.34 -27.48
N ASP A 790 -33.89 54.26 -27.04
CA ASP A 790 -34.05 53.84 -25.64
C ASP A 790 -34.83 54.82 -24.74
N LEU A 791 -35.50 55.82 -25.33
CA LEU A 791 -36.39 56.73 -24.62
C LEU A 791 -37.85 56.48 -25.00
N PRO A 792 -38.80 56.55 -24.05
CA PRO A 792 -40.22 56.37 -24.33
C PRO A 792 -40.76 57.48 -25.23
N VAL A 793 -41.49 57.07 -26.27
CA VAL A 793 -42.14 57.97 -27.23
C VAL A 793 -43.60 57.58 -27.41
N GLY A 794 -44.45 58.60 -27.62
CA GLY A 794 -45.88 58.38 -27.87
C GLY A 794 -46.72 58.08 -26.64
N PRO A 795 -48.02 57.73 -26.85
CA PRO A 795 -48.97 57.42 -25.78
C PRO A 795 -48.72 56.05 -25.14
N ASP A 796 -49.33 55.81 -23.97
CA ASP A 796 -49.31 54.50 -23.33
C ASP A 796 -49.95 53.43 -24.23
N LEU A 797 -49.23 52.34 -24.47
CA LEU A 797 -49.75 51.17 -25.17
C LEU A 797 -50.62 50.32 -24.22
N ALA A 798 -50.23 50.25 -22.95
CA ALA A 798 -51.08 49.77 -21.87
C ALA A 798 -50.64 50.33 -20.52
N VAL A 799 -51.60 50.39 -19.59
CA VAL A 799 -51.38 50.86 -18.23
C VAL A 799 -52.01 49.87 -17.25
N ALA A 800 -51.34 49.64 -16.14
CA ALA A 800 -51.83 48.88 -15.00
C ALA A 800 -51.46 49.61 -13.71
N THR A 801 -52.19 49.34 -12.63
CA THR A 801 -51.92 49.96 -11.32
C THR A 801 -51.61 48.87 -10.32
N ILE A 802 -50.49 49.00 -9.62
CA ILE A 802 -50.17 48.19 -8.44
C ILE A 802 -50.69 48.95 -7.21
N PRO A 803 -51.67 48.39 -6.48
CA PRO A 803 -52.17 49.00 -5.26
C PRO A 803 -51.05 49.09 -4.22
N GLY A 804 -50.96 50.23 -3.53
CA GLY A 804 -49.72 50.69 -2.89
C GLY A 804 -49.00 49.70 -1.97
N PHE A 805 -47.68 49.83 -1.94
CA PHE A 805 -46.75 48.99 -1.17
C PHE A 805 -45.99 49.84 -0.14
N SER A 806 -45.80 49.32 1.07
CA SER A 806 -44.96 49.94 2.13
C SER A 806 -44.22 48.88 2.94
N SER A 807 -43.48 48.01 2.24
CA SER A 807 -42.69 46.94 2.87
C SER A 807 -41.20 47.26 2.81
N GLY A 808 -40.52 47.07 3.95
CA GLY A 808 -39.06 47.18 4.12
C GLY A 808 -38.28 45.94 3.70
N ALA A 809 -38.89 45.01 2.97
CA ALA A 809 -38.25 43.84 2.36
C ALA A 809 -38.68 43.76 0.88
N GLY A 810 -37.74 43.44 -0.01
CA GLY A 810 -37.99 43.36 -1.45
C GLY A 810 -38.91 42.21 -1.79
N GLY A 811 -39.75 42.36 -2.81
CA GLY A 811 -40.66 41.32 -3.26
C GLY A 811 -41.33 41.62 -4.60
N PHE A 812 -41.78 40.56 -5.28
CA PHE A 812 -42.44 40.67 -6.58
C PHE A 812 -43.92 41.11 -6.47
N PHE A 813 -44.27 42.13 -7.24
CA PHE A 813 -45.62 42.65 -7.39
C PHE A 813 -46.07 42.53 -8.84
N THR A 814 -47.33 42.15 -9.02
CA THR A 814 -47.89 41.88 -10.34
C THR A 814 -48.74 43.04 -10.84
N ALA A 815 -48.41 43.51 -12.04
CA ALA A 815 -49.22 44.42 -12.83
C ALA A 815 -49.97 43.63 -13.92
N ASN A 816 -51.29 43.50 -13.76
CA ASN A 816 -52.16 42.89 -14.77
C ASN A 816 -52.78 43.98 -15.65
N PHE A 817 -52.61 43.89 -16.96
CA PHE A 817 -53.14 44.88 -17.89
C PHE A 817 -54.59 44.55 -18.24
N ALA A 818 -55.51 45.42 -17.82
CA ALA A 818 -56.93 45.27 -18.13
C ALA A 818 -57.22 45.35 -19.64
N THR A 819 -56.37 46.05 -20.39
CA THR A 819 -56.39 46.10 -21.85
C THR A 819 -55.01 45.71 -22.38
N PRO A 820 -54.73 44.41 -22.59
CA PRO A 820 -53.42 43.91 -23.01
C PRO A 820 -52.99 44.47 -24.38
N PRO A 821 -51.80 45.11 -24.51
CA PRO A 821 -51.30 45.55 -25.79
C PRO A 821 -50.73 44.37 -26.57
N THR A 822 -50.90 44.35 -27.89
CA THR A 822 -50.19 43.39 -28.74
C THR A 822 -48.80 43.91 -29.05
N LEU A 823 -47.75 43.20 -28.64
CA LEU A 823 -46.36 43.48 -29.02
C LEU A 823 -45.93 42.51 -30.13
N THR A 824 -44.96 42.91 -30.96
CA THR A 824 -44.51 42.13 -32.11
C THR A 824 -43.07 41.69 -31.90
N ALA A 825 -42.76 40.41 -32.16
CA ALA A 825 -41.42 39.87 -32.07
C ALA A 825 -40.47 40.56 -33.05
N ALA A 826 -39.27 40.89 -32.58
CA ALA A 826 -38.15 41.21 -33.46
C ALA A 826 -37.06 40.14 -33.30
N SER A 827 -36.56 39.59 -34.41
CA SER A 827 -35.54 38.53 -34.40
C SER A 827 -34.24 39.03 -33.75
N ALA A 828 -33.81 38.37 -32.67
CA ALA A 828 -32.51 38.58 -32.04
C ALA A 828 -31.71 37.26 -32.02
N ASN A 829 -30.42 37.34 -32.38
CA ASN A 829 -29.45 36.26 -32.26
C ASN A 829 -29.30 35.85 -30.79
N SER A 830 -29.26 34.54 -30.50
CA SER A 830 -28.88 34.03 -29.17
C SER A 830 -27.36 34.12 -28.96
N GLY A 831 -26.97 34.69 -27.81
CA GLY A 831 -25.60 35.08 -27.47
C GLY A 831 -24.63 33.93 -27.13
N ILE A 832 -23.38 34.33 -26.94
CA ILE A 832 -22.16 33.51 -26.77
C ILE A 832 -21.77 33.47 -25.27
N SER A 833 -21.00 32.46 -24.86
CA SER A 833 -20.67 31.98 -23.50
C SER A 833 -20.17 32.97 -22.40
N TRP A 834 -20.27 32.48 -21.15
CA TRP A 834 -20.21 33.12 -19.82
C TRP A 834 -18.82 33.54 -19.26
N ALA A 835 -18.81 34.51 -18.33
CA ALA A 835 -17.89 34.55 -17.19
C ALA A 835 -18.39 35.44 -16.01
N GLY A 836 -18.32 34.90 -14.77
CA GLY A 836 -17.99 35.67 -13.54
C GLY A 836 -19.08 36.39 -12.72
N GLN A 837 -19.54 35.74 -11.65
CA GLN A 837 -20.10 36.24 -10.36
C GLN A 837 -21.38 37.13 -10.24
N THR A 838 -22.30 36.59 -9.41
CA THR A 838 -23.07 37.14 -8.25
C THR A 838 -24.16 38.24 -8.38
N THR A 839 -25.43 37.80 -8.28
CA THR A 839 -26.69 38.39 -7.70
C THR A 839 -27.75 39.09 -8.59
N ASP A 840 -29.01 39.07 -8.10
CA ASP A 840 -30.35 39.35 -8.71
C ASP A 840 -30.62 40.77 -9.28
N ILE A 841 -31.45 40.85 -10.34
CA ILE A 841 -32.77 41.56 -10.45
C ILE A 841 -33.54 40.89 -11.61
N GLY A 842 -34.81 40.45 -11.45
CA GLY A 842 -35.55 39.75 -12.52
C GLY A 842 -36.79 40.49 -13.03
N PHE A 843 -36.88 40.77 -14.33
CA PHE A 843 -38.11 41.22 -15.03
C PHE A 843 -38.78 40.06 -15.78
N LYS A 844 -40.12 39.96 -15.87
CA LYS A 844 -40.82 38.84 -16.55
C LYS A 844 -42.04 39.29 -17.38
N THR A 845 -42.17 38.85 -18.65
CA THR A 845 -43.31 39.16 -19.58
C THR A 845 -43.96 37.93 -20.23
N TYR A 846 -45.24 38.05 -20.65
CA TYR A 846 -46.09 36.96 -21.19
C TYR A 846 -46.89 37.39 -22.44
N MET A 847 -46.92 36.60 -23.53
CA MET A 847 -47.46 36.98 -24.87
C MET A 847 -48.34 35.90 -25.57
N LYS A 848 -49.30 36.28 -26.45
CA LYS A 848 -50.21 35.37 -27.23
C LYS A 848 -50.37 35.74 -28.73
N SER A 849 -49.99 34.87 -29.70
CA SER A 849 -49.61 35.20 -31.11
C SER A 849 -50.69 35.31 -32.22
N SER A 850 -50.30 35.89 -33.38
CA SER A 850 -51.02 35.99 -34.69
C SER A 850 -50.18 35.46 -35.88
N PHE A 851 -50.81 35.09 -37.01
CA PHE A 851 -50.26 34.27 -38.12
C PHE A 851 -49.24 34.96 -39.08
N VAL A 852 -48.21 34.21 -39.54
CA VAL A 852 -47.16 34.63 -40.51
C VAL A 852 -46.94 33.53 -41.57
N GLY A 853 -46.88 33.91 -42.86
CA GLY A 853 -46.83 32.98 -44.01
C GLY A 853 -45.50 32.26 -44.27
N SER A 854 -44.38 32.74 -43.71
CA SER A 854 -43.08 32.07 -43.79
C SER A 854 -42.12 32.58 -42.73
N GLY A 855 -41.23 31.72 -42.24
CA GLY A 855 -40.17 32.06 -41.31
C GLY A 855 -38.92 31.22 -41.57
N THR A 856 -37.75 31.77 -41.25
CA THR A 856 -36.50 31.00 -41.25
C THR A 856 -35.93 31.01 -39.84
N PHE A 857 -35.57 29.83 -39.36
CA PHE A 857 -34.88 29.62 -38.10
C PHE A 857 -33.45 29.18 -38.38
N VAL A 858 -32.47 29.90 -37.82
CA VAL A 858 -31.06 29.49 -37.88
C VAL A 858 -30.63 29.08 -36.47
N SER A 859 -30.05 27.89 -36.34
CA SER A 859 -29.58 27.39 -35.06
C SER A 859 -28.36 28.17 -34.55
N SER A 860 -28.14 28.13 -33.24
CA SER A 860 -26.82 28.40 -32.69
C SER A 860 -25.79 27.38 -33.20
N ALA A 861 -24.50 27.71 -33.07
CA ALA A 861 -23.43 26.77 -33.35
C ALA A 861 -23.54 25.57 -32.39
N LYS A 862 -23.70 24.38 -32.93
CA LYS A 862 -23.56 23.11 -32.22
C LYS A 862 -22.08 22.79 -32.16
N ASP A 863 -21.53 22.78 -30.95
CA ASP A 863 -20.16 22.33 -30.71
C ASP A 863 -20.19 20.82 -30.51
N ALA A 864 -19.53 20.06 -31.38
CA ALA A 864 -19.33 18.63 -31.18
C ALA A 864 -18.41 18.35 -29.97
N ASN A 865 -17.59 19.34 -29.57
CA ASN A 865 -16.63 19.28 -28.47
C ASN A 865 -15.89 17.95 -28.40
N PRO A 866 -15.22 17.53 -29.50
CA PRO A 866 -14.58 16.22 -29.55
C PRO A 866 -13.55 16.09 -28.45
N ALA A 867 -13.39 14.88 -27.91
CA ALA A 867 -12.33 14.59 -26.94
C ALA A 867 -10.96 15.05 -27.48
N PRO A 868 -10.03 15.53 -26.63
CA PRO A 868 -8.69 15.92 -27.09
C PRO A 868 -8.04 14.79 -27.91
N GLY A 869 -7.68 15.08 -29.17
CA GLY A 869 -7.11 14.08 -30.10
C GLY A 869 -8.14 13.26 -30.91
N ALA A 870 -9.44 13.57 -30.82
CA ALA A 870 -10.48 13.00 -31.66
C ALA A 870 -10.92 13.97 -32.78
N ALA A 871 -11.30 13.40 -33.92
CA ALA A 871 -11.92 14.14 -35.03
C ALA A 871 -13.44 13.87 -35.08
N VAL A 872 -14.22 14.86 -35.51
CA VAL A 872 -15.69 14.75 -35.55
C VAL A 872 -16.16 14.14 -36.87
N ASN A 873 -16.93 13.06 -36.79
CA ASN A 873 -17.67 12.50 -37.93
C ASN A 873 -19.16 12.84 -37.78
N TRP A 874 -19.64 13.83 -38.55
CA TRP A 874 -21.05 14.16 -38.63
C TRP A 874 -21.80 13.08 -39.41
N ARG A 875 -22.91 12.59 -38.84
CA ARG A 875 -23.66 11.44 -39.36
C ARG A 875 -24.89 11.88 -40.12
N THR A 876 -25.91 12.32 -39.40
CA THR A 876 -27.23 12.55 -39.98
C THR A 876 -27.88 13.79 -39.39
N LEU A 877 -28.69 14.44 -40.21
CA LEU A 877 -29.64 15.45 -39.81
C LEU A 877 -31.04 14.85 -39.91
N SER A 878 -31.76 14.81 -38.79
CA SER A 878 -33.16 14.40 -38.74
C SER A 878 -33.99 15.39 -37.93
N TRP A 879 -35.31 15.35 -38.09
CA TRP A 879 -36.22 16.20 -37.34
C TRP A 879 -37.61 15.57 -37.20
N THR A 880 -38.36 16.04 -36.22
CA THR A 880 -39.79 15.75 -36.08
C THR A 880 -40.56 17.01 -36.42
N ALA A 881 -41.57 16.87 -37.28
CA ALA A 881 -42.37 18.00 -37.72
C ALA A 881 -43.81 17.61 -38.01
N THR A 882 -44.70 18.58 -37.84
CA THR A 882 -46.09 18.52 -38.32
C THR A 882 -46.19 19.42 -39.53
N THR A 883 -46.46 18.84 -40.71
CA THR A 883 -46.60 19.58 -41.97
C THR A 883 -48.00 19.40 -42.57
N PRO A 884 -49.00 20.18 -42.12
CA PRO A 884 -50.34 20.14 -42.70
C PRO A 884 -50.35 20.51 -44.20
N PRO A 885 -51.40 20.16 -44.96
CA PRO A 885 -51.52 20.54 -46.37
C PRO A 885 -51.34 22.05 -46.59
N GLY A 886 -50.47 22.41 -47.54
CA GLY A 886 -50.10 23.80 -47.84
C GLY A 886 -48.97 24.36 -46.98
N THR A 887 -48.27 23.53 -46.21
CA THR A 887 -47.10 23.92 -45.40
C THR A 887 -45.85 23.13 -45.80
N ASP A 888 -44.66 23.68 -45.53
CA ASP A 888 -43.37 23.05 -45.87
C ASP A 888 -42.27 23.42 -44.87
N ILE A 889 -41.32 22.50 -44.65
CA ILE A 889 -40.11 22.72 -43.84
C ILE A 889 -38.89 22.17 -44.60
N ARG A 890 -37.86 23.01 -44.77
CA ARG A 890 -36.62 22.64 -45.48
C ARG A 890 -35.37 23.00 -44.69
N PHE A 891 -34.33 22.18 -44.78
CA PHE A 891 -33.08 22.36 -44.02
C PHE A 891 -31.86 22.57 -44.91
N GLN A 892 -30.99 23.49 -44.50
CA GLN A 892 -29.59 23.61 -44.95
C GLN A 892 -28.66 23.59 -43.75
N VAL A 893 -27.39 23.23 -43.98
CA VAL A 893 -26.39 23.05 -42.92
C VAL A 893 -25.09 23.76 -43.29
N ALA A 894 -24.37 24.26 -42.29
CA ALA A 894 -23.07 24.88 -42.41
C ALA A 894 -22.15 24.38 -41.30
N ALA A 895 -20.85 24.23 -41.55
CA ALA A 895 -19.87 23.85 -40.53
C ALA A 895 -18.63 24.76 -40.54
N SER A 896 -17.91 24.81 -39.43
CA SER A 896 -16.72 25.65 -39.22
C SER A 896 -15.87 25.11 -38.06
N ASP A 897 -14.56 25.34 -38.08
CA ASP A 897 -13.67 25.03 -36.95
C ASP A 897 -13.70 26.11 -35.86
N SER A 898 -14.33 27.25 -36.15
CA SER A 898 -14.54 28.36 -35.22
C SER A 898 -16.04 28.62 -34.99
N ALA A 899 -16.43 28.75 -33.73
CA ALA A 899 -17.80 29.12 -33.34
C ALA A 899 -18.25 30.48 -33.91
N SER A 900 -17.30 31.36 -34.25
CA SER A 900 -17.50 32.67 -34.88
C SER A 900 -17.09 32.71 -36.36
N GLY A 901 -16.68 31.57 -36.93
CA GLY A 901 -16.24 31.46 -38.32
C GLY A 901 -17.36 31.66 -39.34
N GLN A 902 -17.01 31.63 -40.63
CA GLN A 902 -17.97 31.78 -41.70
C GLN A 902 -18.79 30.50 -41.86
N PHE A 903 -20.10 30.57 -41.56
CA PHE A 903 -21.05 29.47 -41.77
C PHE A 903 -21.79 29.66 -43.11
N VAL A 904 -21.44 28.87 -44.13
CA VAL A 904 -22.11 28.86 -45.44
C VAL A 904 -23.13 27.73 -45.47
N PHE A 905 -24.42 28.08 -45.49
CA PHE A 905 -25.51 27.10 -45.50
C PHE A 905 -25.68 26.47 -46.89
N VAL A 906 -25.50 25.16 -46.96
CA VAL A 906 -25.62 24.35 -48.18
C VAL A 906 -26.52 23.16 -47.93
N GLY A 907 -27.03 22.53 -49.00
CA GLY A 907 -27.74 21.26 -48.92
C GLY A 907 -26.81 20.04 -49.08
N PRO A 908 -27.37 18.84 -49.29
CA PRO A 908 -26.61 17.59 -49.31
C PRO A 908 -25.58 17.47 -50.46
N ASP A 909 -25.68 18.30 -51.49
CA ASP A 909 -24.75 18.34 -52.63
C ASP A 909 -23.67 19.44 -52.50
N GLY A 910 -23.64 20.17 -51.38
CA GLY A 910 -22.71 21.26 -51.15
C GLY A 910 -23.12 22.59 -51.80
N THR A 911 -24.33 22.71 -52.35
CA THR A 911 -24.83 23.95 -52.97
C THR A 911 -25.92 24.63 -52.14
N THR A 912 -26.12 25.94 -52.31
CA THR A 912 -27.13 26.72 -51.57
C THR A 912 -28.55 26.55 -52.11
N GLY A 913 -28.75 25.77 -53.18
CA GLY A 913 -30.05 25.58 -53.84
C GLY A 913 -30.79 24.32 -53.42
N THR A 914 -30.11 23.39 -52.74
CA THR A 914 -30.68 22.11 -52.31
C THR A 914 -30.93 22.10 -50.80
N PHE A 915 -31.71 21.11 -50.35
CA PHE A 915 -32.12 20.97 -48.96
C PHE A 915 -31.99 19.53 -48.50
N PHE A 916 -31.66 19.33 -47.23
CA PHE A 916 -31.58 18.00 -46.64
C PHE A 916 -32.96 17.36 -46.54
N SER A 917 -33.01 16.03 -46.66
CA SER A 917 -34.16 15.20 -46.29
C SER A 917 -34.03 14.72 -44.85
N ASN A 918 -35.13 14.33 -44.23
CA ASN A 918 -35.13 13.80 -42.86
C ASN A 918 -34.29 12.50 -42.80
N GLY A 919 -33.22 12.50 -42.00
CA GLY A 919 -32.22 11.43 -41.96
C GLY A 919 -31.06 11.59 -42.96
N GLY A 920 -30.91 12.74 -43.61
CA GLY A 920 -29.89 13.00 -44.62
C GLY A 920 -28.46 13.00 -44.05
N SER A 921 -27.49 12.52 -44.86
CA SER A 921 -26.08 12.41 -44.47
C SER A 921 -25.40 13.78 -44.31
N LEU A 922 -24.61 13.93 -43.24
CA LEU A 922 -23.80 15.11 -42.95
C LEU A 922 -22.29 14.90 -43.19
N ALA A 923 -21.91 13.78 -43.81
CA ALA A 923 -20.50 13.39 -43.96
C ALA A 923 -19.61 14.44 -44.66
N GLN A 924 -20.21 15.32 -45.49
CA GLN A 924 -19.51 16.43 -46.14
C GLN A 924 -18.93 17.47 -45.15
N PHE A 925 -19.33 17.43 -43.87
CA PHE A 925 -18.87 18.34 -42.83
C PHE A 925 -17.88 17.71 -41.85
N ASN A 926 -17.46 16.45 -42.07
CA ASN A 926 -16.52 15.75 -41.19
C ASN A 926 -15.22 16.53 -41.00
N GLY A 927 -14.66 16.45 -39.79
CA GLY A 927 -13.48 17.21 -39.38
C GLY A 927 -13.78 18.58 -38.79
N HIS A 928 -14.97 19.15 -39.04
CA HIS A 928 -15.35 20.44 -38.47
C HIS A 928 -15.96 20.34 -37.07
N ARG A 929 -15.49 21.19 -36.16
CA ARG A 929 -15.94 21.18 -34.76
C ARG A 929 -17.35 21.73 -34.55
N TYR A 930 -17.72 22.77 -35.28
CA TYR A 930 -18.98 23.48 -35.10
C TYR A 930 -19.90 23.29 -36.30
N LEU A 931 -21.20 23.09 -36.06
CA LEU A 931 -22.22 22.95 -37.09
C LEU A 931 -23.44 23.84 -36.80
N LYS A 932 -24.06 24.42 -37.82
CA LYS A 932 -25.34 25.12 -37.76
C LYS A 932 -26.30 24.55 -38.77
N TYR A 933 -27.59 24.61 -38.48
CA TYR A 933 -28.65 24.37 -39.47
C TYR A 933 -29.54 25.59 -39.64
N SER A 934 -30.11 25.74 -40.83
CA SER A 934 -31.12 26.73 -41.19
C SER A 934 -32.37 25.98 -41.63
N ALA A 935 -33.46 26.17 -40.90
CA ALA A 935 -34.78 25.62 -41.19
C ALA A 935 -35.68 26.71 -41.80
N SER A 936 -36.12 26.52 -43.03
CA SER A 936 -37.10 27.39 -43.69
C SER A 936 -38.49 26.77 -43.58
N LEU A 937 -39.40 27.46 -42.90
CA LEU A 937 -40.78 27.08 -42.68
C LEU A 937 -41.68 27.96 -43.55
N THR A 938 -42.56 27.37 -44.35
CA THR A 938 -43.48 28.12 -45.21
C THR A 938 -44.90 27.59 -45.09
N THR A 939 -45.88 28.47 -45.25
CA THR A 939 -47.29 28.10 -45.29
C THR A 939 -48.04 29.00 -46.25
N THR A 940 -48.81 28.39 -47.14
CA THR A 940 -49.76 29.06 -48.02
C THR A 940 -51.18 29.06 -47.43
N ASN A 941 -51.38 28.49 -46.24
CA ASN A 941 -52.67 28.35 -45.58
C ASN A 941 -52.70 29.17 -44.26
N PRO A 942 -53.50 30.24 -44.17
CA PRO A 942 -53.56 31.13 -43.00
C PRO A 942 -54.08 30.48 -41.72
N SER A 943 -54.59 29.25 -41.80
CA SER A 943 -55.11 28.48 -40.67
C SER A 943 -54.18 27.36 -40.22
N ASN A 944 -53.10 27.07 -40.95
CA ASN A 944 -52.17 25.99 -40.66
C ASN A 944 -50.72 26.51 -40.67
N THR A 945 -49.96 26.17 -39.62
CA THR A 945 -48.53 26.51 -39.53
C THR A 945 -47.75 25.20 -39.43
N PRO A 946 -46.66 25.03 -40.20
CA PRO A 946 -45.79 23.88 -39.98
C PRO A 946 -45.16 24.00 -38.60
N ALA A 947 -45.17 22.92 -37.83
CA ALA A 947 -44.49 22.87 -36.54
C ALA A 947 -43.20 22.07 -36.69
N LEU A 948 -42.07 22.68 -36.37
CA LEU A 948 -40.81 21.99 -36.18
C LEU A 948 -40.67 21.71 -34.68
N ASN A 949 -40.66 20.45 -34.28
CA ASN A 949 -40.62 20.06 -32.87
C ASN A 949 -39.17 19.85 -32.43
N ASP A 950 -38.52 18.80 -32.93
CA ASP A 950 -37.12 18.49 -32.61
C ASP A 950 -36.26 18.45 -33.88
N VAL A 951 -35.00 18.89 -33.76
CA VAL A 951 -33.96 18.71 -34.79
C VAL A 951 -32.80 17.99 -34.14
N THR A 952 -32.48 16.81 -34.68
CA THR A 952 -31.39 15.96 -34.22
C THR A 952 -30.25 16.02 -35.23
N VAL A 953 -29.07 16.37 -34.74
CA VAL A 953 -27.82 16.28 -35.48
C VAL A 953 -26.98 15.21 -34.78
N CYS A 954 -26.69 14.11 -35.47
CA CYS A 954 -25.87 13.03 -34.95
C CYS A 954 -24.41 13.23 -35.38
N PHE A 955 -23.48 12.97 -34.47
CA PHE A 955 -22.04 12.90 -34.75
C PHE A 955 -21.41 11.84 -33.85
N ASP A 956 -20.27 11.30 -34.29
CA ASP A 956 -19.40 10.46 -33.46
C ASP A 956 -17.98 11.02 -33.47
N ASP A 957 -17.27 10.84 -32.37
CA ASP A 957 -15.84 11.12 -32.27
C ASP A 957 -15.03 9.90 -32.73
N VAL A 958 -14.10 10.12 -33.66
CA VAL A 958 -13.07 9.12 -34.03
C VAL A 958 -11.74 9.52 -33.43
N ALA A 959 -11.38 8.85 -32.34
CA ALA A 959 -10.07 8.95 -31.71
C ALA A 959 -9.11 7.94 -32.34
N SER A 960 -7.88 8.38 -32.65
CA SER A 960 -6.77 7.46 -32.89
C SER A 960 -6.04 7.18 -31.58
N ALA A 961 -5.60 5.95 -31.38
CA ALA A 961 -4.78 5.54 -30.25
C ALA A 961 -3.43 5.06 -30.75
N LEU A 962 -2.35 5.63 -30.22
CA LEU A 962 -0.97 5.26 -30.55
C LEU A 962 -0.34 4.56 -29.34
N ALA A 963 -0.22 3.24 -29.43
CA ALA A 963 0.46 2.43 -28.43
C ALA A 963 1.94 2.29 -28.83
N VAL A 964 2.86 2.78 -28.00
CA VAL A 964 4.30 2.62 -28.23
C VAL A 964 4.76 1.34 -27.57
N ASP A 965 5.49 0.49 -28.28
CA ASP A 965 6.05 -0.73 -27.72
C ASP A 965 7.29 -0.41 -26.87
N PRO A 966 7.55 -1.17 -25.80
CA PRO A 966 8.80 -1.03 -25.08
C PRO A 966 9.96 -1.46 -25.99
N ALA A 967 11.08 -0.74 -25.93
CA ALA A 967 12.28 -1.09 -26.68
C ALA A 967 13.33 -1.70 -25.76
N LEU A 968 14.10 -2.65 -26.30
CA LEU A 968 15.19 -3.32 -25.60
C LEU A 968 16.46 -3.19 -26.41
N GLY A 969 17.56 -2.88 -25.74
CA GLY A 969 18.90 -2.98 -26.32
C GLY A 969 19.95 -3.25 -25.24
N VAL A 970 21.21 -3.26 -25.64
CA VAL A 970 22.36 -3.42 -24.75
C VAL A 970 23.15 -2.13 -24.74
N TYR A 971 23.81 -1.80 -23.63
CA TYR A 971 24.65 -0.61 -23.50
C TYR A 971 25.66 -0.52 -24.66
N GLY A 972 25.71 0.65 -25.32
CA GLY A 972 26.55 0.90 -26.50
C GLY A 972 26.06 0.26 -27.81
N GLY A 973 24.93 -0.46 -27.80
CA GLY A 973 24.32 -1.09 -28.97
C GLY A 973 23.24 -0.24 -29.65
N THR A 974 22.26 -0.94 -30.25
CA THR A 974 21.09 -0.33 -30.89
C THR A 974 19.78 -0.96 -30.38
N ALA A 975 18.66 -0.27 -30.53
CA ALA A 975 17.32 -0.78 -30.29
C ALA A 975 16.39 -0.50 -31.47
N ASP A 976 15.42 -1.40 -31.69
CA ASP A 976 14.33 -1.18 -32.64
C ASP A 976 13.15 -0.55 -31.91
N LEU A 977 12.58 0.49 -32.50
CA LEU A 977 11.40 1.18 -31.96
C LEU A 977 10.18 0.81 -32.79
N SER A 978 9.06 0.53 -32.12
CA SER A 978 7.79 0.29 -32.79
C SER A 978 6.63 0.93 -32.05
N ALA A 979 5.60 1.28 -32.81
CA ALA A 979 4.34 1.80 -32.29
C ALA A 979 3.19 1.35 -33.17
N THR A 980 2.05 1.05 -32.55
CA THR A 980 0.83 0.60 -33.21
C THR A 980 -0.22 1.69 -33.13
N LEU A 981 -0.62 2.21 -34.28
CA LEU A 981 -1.67 3.21 -34.44
C LEU A 981 -3.00 2.53 -34.79
N THR A 982 -4.03 2.75 -33.97
CA THR A 982 -5.35 2.14 -34.14
C THR A 982 -6.49 3.16 -34.04
N SER A 983 -7.68 2.77 -34.52
CA SER A 983 -8.95 3.47 -34.29
C SER A 983 -10.03 2.43 -34.03
N GLY A 984 -10.75 2.53 -32.91
CA GLY A 984 -11.75 1.52 -32.53
C GLY A 984 -11.20 0.09 -32.45
N GLY A 985 -9.90 -0.07 -32.17
CA GLY A 985 -9.20 -1.36 -32.14
C GLY A 985 -8.67 -1.86 -33.50
N ALA A 986 -9.02 -1.23 -34.62
CA ALA A 986 -8.51 -1.58 -35.94
C ALA A 986 -7.23 -0.80 -36.28
N GLY A 987 -6.23 -1.47 -36.88
CA GLY A 987 -4.97 -0.84 -37.31
C GLY A 987 -5.15 0.16 -38.45
N LEU A 988 -4.53 1.33 -38.34
CA LEU A 988 -4.57 2.36 -39.38
C LEU A 988 -3.38 2.22 -40.32
N SER A 989 -3.63 1.88 -41.59
CA SER A 989 -2.58 1.64 -42.59
C SER A 989 -2.11 2.91 -43.30
N GLY A 990 -0.82 2.98 -43.66
CA GLY A 990 -0.24 4.05 -44.47
C GLY A 990 -0.10 5.41 -43.78
N LYS A 991 -0.16 5.44 -42.44
CA LYS A 991 0.01 6.64 -41.62
C LYS A 991 1.47 6.79 -41.21
N THR A 992 1.94 8.04 -41.09
CA THR A 992 3.33 8.32 -40.68
C THR A 992 3.39 8.57 -39.18
N VAL A 993 4.22 7.81 -38.47
CA VAL A 993 4.48 7.95 -37.04
C VAL A 993 5.93 8.38 -36.83
N SER A 994 6.14 9.46 -36.09
CA SER A 994 7.47 9.98 -35.75
C SER A 994 7.92 9.41 -34.40
N PHE A 995 9.19 9.05 -34.27
CA PHE A 995 9.79 8.49 -33.06
C PHE A 995 10.87 9.41 -32.48
N SER A 996 10.96 9.44 -31.16
CA SER A 996 12.02 10.09 -30.41
C SER A 996 12.55 9.18 -29.30
N LEU A 997 13.83 9.32 -28.98
CA LEU A 997 14.50 8.67 -27.87
C LEU A 997 15.02 9.73 -26.90
N ASN A 998 14.58 9.69 -25.64
CA ASN A 998 14.87 10.71 -24.61
C ASN A 998 14.57 12.16 -25.09
N GLY A 999 13.47 12.34 -25.83
CA GLY A 999 13.07 13.62 -26.40
C GLY A 999 13.83 14.06 -27.65
N VAL A 1000 14.82 13.30 -28.11
CA VAL A 1000 15.56 13.57 -29.35
C VAL A 1000 14.92 12.79 -30.50
N ALA A 1001 14.59 13.46 -31.60
CA ALA A 1001 14.01 12.81 -32.77
C ALA A 1001 14.99 11.80 -33.39
N VAL A 1002 14.54 10.55 -33.59
CA VAL A 1002 15.38 9.45 -34.11
C VAL A 1002 14.89 8.89 -35.46
N GLY A 1003 13.73 9.32 -35.94
CA GLY A 1003 13.22 8.97 -37.27
C GLY A 1003 11.70 8.87 -37.32
N SER A 1004 11.16 8.35 -38.42
CA SER A 1004 9.73 8.09 -38.61
C SER A 1004 9.51 6.80 -39.39
N GLY A 1005 8.40 6.11 -39.11
CA GLY A 1005 7.97 4.91 -39.84
C GLY A 1005 6.55 5.04 -40.39
N GLN A 1006 6.26 4.34 -41.49
CA GLN A 1006 4.89 4.18 -41.99
C GLN A 1006 4.22 2.97 -41.36
N THR A 1007 2.93 3.09 -41.02
CA THR A 1007 2.14 2.02 -40.44
C THR A 1007 1.78 0.96 -41.49
N SER A 1008 1.93 -0.31 -41.11
CA SER A 1008 1.48 -1.47 -41.91
C SER A 1008 -0.06 -1.60 -41.92
N ALA A 1009 -0.58 -2.62 -42.61
CA ALA A 1009 -2.01 -2.96 -42.59
C ALA A 1009 -2.58 -3.21 -41.18
N THR A 1010 -1.73 -3.58 -40.21
CA THR A 1010 -2.12 -3.78 -38.80
C THR A 1010 -1.86 -2.54 -37.93
N GLY A 1011 -1.46 -1.42 -38.52
CA GLY A 1011 -1.21 -0.16 -37.80
C GLY A 1011 0.21 -0.01 -37.24
N VAL A 1012 1.13 -0.93 -37.50
CA VAL A 1012 2.47 -0.92 -36.87
C VAL A 1012 3.47 -0.11 -37.70
N ALA A 1013 4.07 0.92 -37.10
CA ALA A 1013 5.23 1.65 -37.63
C ALA A 1013 6.51 1.24 -36.88
N ARG A 1014 7.65 1.18 -37.57
CA ARG A 1014 8.96 0.81 -36.98
C ARG A 1014 10.09 1.74 -37.44
N VAL A 1015 11.06 1.95 -36.55
CA VAL A 1015 12.39 2.50 -36.87
C VAL A 1015 13.42 1.52 -36.31
N LEU A 1016 14.27 0.97 -37.17
CA LEU A 1016 15.22 -0.08 -36.81
C LEU A 1016 16.61 0.50 -36.53
N GLY A 1017 17.36 -0.15 -35.64
CA GLY A 1017 18.78 0.14 -35.41
C GLY A 1017 19.06 1.51 -34.78
N VAL A 1018 18.17 2.01 -33.91
CA VAL A 1018 18.36 3.29 -33.22
C VAL A 1018 19.52 3.18 -32.23
N SER A 1019 20.53 4.04 -32.35
CA SER A 1019 21.71 4.01 -31.48
C SER A 1019 21.38 4.32 -30.02
N LEU A 1020 21.95 3.53 -29.11
CA LEU A 1020 21.88 3.74 -27.66
C LEU A 1020 23.15 4.37 -27.09
N ALA A 1021 24.01 4.93 -27.95
CA ALA A 1021 25.25 5.57 -27.52
C ALA A 1021 24.95 6.70 -26.52
N GLY A 1022 25.61 6.66 -25.35
CA GLY A 1022 25.44 7.66 -24.28
C GLY A 1022 24.22 7.43 -23.38
N ILE A 1023 23.43 6.36 -23.60
CA ILE A 1023 22.34 5.97 -22.71
C ILE A 1023 22.84 4.87 -21.79
N GLY A 1024 22.91 5.15 -20.48
CA GLY A 1024 23.38 4.20 -19.47
C GLY A 1024 22.52 2.94 -19.36
N GLY A 1025 23.08 1.87 -18.81
CA GLY A 1025 22.34 0.66 -18.46
C GLY A 1025 21.19 0.97 -17.48
N GLY A 1026 20.08 0.25 -17.63
CA GLY A 1026 18.90 0.40 -16.78
C GLY A 1026 17.61 0.64 -17.55
N THR A 1027 16.57 0.99 -16.81
CA THR A 1027 15.20 1.16 -17.31
C THR A 1027 14.87 2.64 -17.40
N HIS A 1028 14.73 3.16 -18.62
CA HIS A 1028 14.44 4.56 -18.91
C HIS A 1028 12.96 4.73 -19.26
N THR A 1029 12.15 5.08 -18.27
CA THR A 1029 10.70 5.26 -18.44
C THR A 1029 10.39 6.49 -19.28
N GLY A 1030 9.55 6.32 -20.30
CA GLY A 1030 9.15 7.40 -21.22
C GLY A 1030 10.23 7.78 -22.24
N ALA A 1031 11.36 7.06 -22.27
CA ALA A 1031 12.45 7.31 -23.19
C ALA A 1031 12.06 7.09 -24.65
N VAL A 1032 11.30 6.03 -24.95
CA VAL A 1032 10.79 5.80 -26.30
C VAL A 1032 9.47 6.55 -26.41
N ALA A 1033 9.40 7.54 -27.29
CA ALA A 1033 8.15 8.21 -27.59
C ALA A 1033 7.85 8.16 -29.07
N ALA A 1034 6.57 8.11 -29.39
CA ALA A 1034 6.09 8.19 -30.76
C ALA A 1034 4.90 9.14 -30.85
N SER A 1035 4.73 9.77 -32.01
CA SER A 1035 3.64 10.70 -32.27
C SER A 1035 3.10 10.56 -33.69
N PHE A 1036 1.79 10.65 -33.79
CA PHE A 1036 1.00 10.78 -35.00
C PHE A 1036 0.31 12.15 -34.98
N ALA A 1037 0.56 12.98 -36.00
CA ALA A 1037 0.11 14.37 -36.03
C ALA A 1037 -1.40 14.54 -36.33
N GLY A 1038 -2.12 13.46 -36.66
CA GLY A 1038 -3.50 13.51 -37.12
C GLY A 1038 -3.64 13.75 -38.63
N ASP A 1039 -4.84 13.50 -39.15
CA ASP A 1039 -5.27 13.83 -40.51
C ASP A 1039 -6.79 14.13 -40.57
N ALA A 1040 -7.34 14.29 -41.77
CA ALA A 1040 -8.76 14.62 -41.97
C ALA A 1040 -9.76 13.57 -41.43
N GLY A 1041 -9.33 12.34 -41.15
CA GLY A 1041 -10.18 11.27 -40.64
C GLY A 1041 -9.90 10.86 -39.20
N TYR A 1042 -8.72 11.20 -38.66
CA TYR A 1042 -8.26 10.75 -37.35
C TYR A 1042 -7.50 11.85 -36.63
N GLY A 1043 -7.85 12.14 -35.37
CA GLY A 1043 -7.11 13.14 -34.60
C GLY A 1043 -5.70 12.69 -34.20
N ALA A 1044 -4.88 13.65 -33.76
CA ALA A 1044 -3.50 13.43 -33.34
C ALA A 1044 -3.42 12.54 -32.09
N SER A 1045 -2.39 11.69 -32.02
CA SER A 1045 -2.13 10.84 -30.86
C SER A 1045 -0.65 10.67 -30.63
N SER A 1046 -0.26 10.51 -29.37
CA SER A 1046 1.13 10.29 -28.98
C SER A 1046 1.17 9.29 -27.83
N GLY A 1047 2.26 8.55 -27.74
CA GLY A 1047 2.51 7.67 -26.62
C GLY A 1047 3.98 7.66 -26.27
N SER A 1048 4.28 7.15 -25.09
CA SER A 1048 5.64 6.86 -24.68
C SER A 1048 5.68 5.52 -23.96
N ASN A 1049 6.79 4.82 -24.10
CA ASN A 1049 7.07 3.60 -23.38
C ASN A 1049 8.54 3.58 -22.94
N THR A 1050 8.90 2.49 -22.30
CA THR A 1050 10.17 2.29 -21.64
C THR A 1050 11.21 1.82 -22.64
N LEU A 1051 12.42 2.36 -22.51
CA LEU A 1051 13.64 1.75 -23.07
C LEU A 1051 14.33 0.98 -21.94
N THR A 1052 14.53 -0.31 -22.12
CA THR A 1052 15.44 -1.09 -21.26
C THR A 1052 16.78 -1.23 -21.97
N VAL A 1053 17.84 -0.77 -21.32
CA VAL A 1053 19.22 -0.95 -21.76
C VAL A 1053 19.87 -1.97 -20.84
N ASN A 1054 20.02 -3.20 -21.32
CA ASN A 1054 20.74 -4.24 -20.61
C ASN A 1054 22.23 -3.88 -20.52
N ARG A 1055 22.90 -4.34 -19.46
CA ARG A 1055 24.35 -4.19 -19.33
C ARG A 1055 25.06 -5.01 -20.42
N ALA A 1056 26.20 -4.50 -20.89
CA ALA A 1056 27.03 -5.19 -21.86
C ALA A 1056 27.92 -6.24 -21.17
N PRO A 1057 28.08 -7.45 -21.74
CA PRO A 1057 29.04 -8.41 -21.22
C PRO A 1057 30.47 -7.89 -21.41
N GLN A 1058 31.36 -8.28 -20.50
CA GLN A 1058 32.79 -7.98 -20.58
C GLN A 1058 33.65 -9.20 -20.19
N THR A 1059 34.92 -9.16 -20.56
CA THR A 1059 35.91 -10.22 -20.27
C THR A 1059 37.21 -9.63 -19.74
N ILE A 1060 37.98 -10.42 -18.98
CA ILE A 1060 39.31 -10.07 -18.48
C ILE A 1060 40.36 -10.80 -19.32
N SER A 1061 41.40 -10.07 -19.72
CA SER A 1061 42.64 -10.63 -20.26
C SER A 1061 43.73 -10.56 -19.19
N PHE A 1062 44.14 -11.73 -18.67
CA PHE A 1062 45.21 -11.87 -17.69
C PHE A 1062 46.17 -12.97 -18.12
N GLY A 1063 47.42 -12.59 -18.43
CA GLY A 1063 48.44 -13.49 -18.96
C GLY A 1063 49.03 -14.44 -17.92
N THR A 1064 49.59 -15.55 -18.38
CA THR A 1064 50.24 -16.56 -17.53
C THR A 1064 51.40 -15.97 -16.73
N LEU A 1065 51.51 -16.35 -15.46
CA LEU A 1065 52.60 -15.94 -14.58
C LEU A 1065 53.73 -16.99 -14.62
N ALA A 1066 54.98 -16.53 -14.56
CA ALA A 1066 56.14 -17.42 -14.55
C ALA A 1066 56.44 -17.92 -13.13
N ASN A 1067 56.92 -19.16 -13.03
CA ASN A 1067 57.39 -19.76 -11.78
C ASN A 1067 58.49 -18.92 -11.12
N LYS A 1068 58.54 -18.98 -9.79
CA LYS A 1068 59.43 -18.19 -8.93
C LYS A 1068 60.24 -19.07 -8.00
N THR A 1069 61.20 -18.47 -7.32
CA THR A 1069 62.00 -19.11 -6.26
C THR A 1069 61.81 -18.36 -4.95
N CYS A 1070 61.85 -19.05 -3.82
CA CYS A 1070 61.77 -18.42 -2.51
C CYS A 1070 62.86 -17.35 -2.34
N GLY A 1071 62.49 -16.14 -1.94
CA GLY A 1071 63.41 -15.00 -1.84
C GLY A 1071 63.56 -14.16 -3.11
N ASP A 1072 62.88 -14.51 -4.21
CA ASP A 1072 62.75 -13.60 -5.36
C ASP A 1072 62.10 -12.27 -4.91
N PRO A 1073 62.53 -11.13 -5.48
CA PRO A 1073 61.94 -9.84 -5.15
C PRO A 1073 60.48 -9.75 -5.61
N ASP A 1074 59.71 -8.87 -4.96
CA ASP A 1074 58.33 -8.56 -5.33
C ASP A 1074 58.21 -8.22 -6.81
N PHE A 1075 57.13 -8.68 -7.45
CA PHE A 1075 56.89 -8.46 -8.88
C PHE A 1075 55.47 -7.99 -9.16
N GLY A 1076 55.32 -7.21 -10.24
CA GLY A 1076 54.04 -6.65 -10.65
C GLY A 1076 53.21 -7.62 -11.51
N VAL A 1077 51.90 -7.56 -11.38
CA VAL A 1077 50.92 -8.18 -12.28
C VAL A 1077 50.03 -7.13 -12.94
N SER A 1078 49.52 -7.43 -14.13
CA SER A 1078 48.60 -6.54 -14.85
C SER A 1078 47.58 -7.34 -15.66
N ALA A 1079 46.34 -6.86 -15.68
CA ALA A 1079 45.23 -7.43 -16.43
C ALA A 1079 44.35 -6.29 -16.97
N THR A 1080 43.62 -6.56 -18.05
CA THR A 1080 42.73 -5.57 -18.70
C THR A 1080 41.34 -6.15 -18.87
N ALA A 1081 40.29 -5.38 -18.56
CA ALA A 1081 38.91 -5.71 -18.89
C ALA A 1081 38.48 -5.06 -20.22
N THR A 1082 37.65 -5.75 -21.02
CA THR A 1082 37.15 -5.21 -22.30
C THR A 1082 36.25 -3.97 -22.16
N SER A 1083 35.72 -3.72 -20.96
CA SER A 1083 34.99 -2.48 -20.60
C SER A 1083 35.91 -1.28 -20.38
N GLY A 1084 37.21 -1.49 -20.14
CA GLY A 1084 38.13 -0.48 -19.64
C GLY A 1084 38.06 -0.23 -18.13
N LEU A 1085 37.20 -0.95 -17.39
CA LEU A 1085 37.13 -0.89 -15.92
C LEU A 1085 38.41 -1.44 -15.26
N ALA A 1086 38.74 -0.91 -14.09
CA ALA A 1086 39.95 -1.30 -13.34
C ALA A 1086 39.84 -2.73 -12.80
N VAL A 1087 40.85 -3.57 -13.04
CA VAL A 1087 40.85 -4.97 -12.58
C VAL A 1087 41.43 -5.07 -11.17
N GLY A 1088 40.74 -5.79 -10.28
CA GLY A 1088 41.23 -6.12 -8.94
C GLY A 1088 42.00 -7.44 -8.94
N PHE A 1089 42.87 -7.64 -7.94
CA PHE A 1089 43.63 -8.88 -7.77
C PHE A 1089 43.52 -9.40 -6.34
N ALA A 1090 43.43 -10.73 -6.23
CA ALA A 1090 43.52 -11.46 -4.97
C ALA A 1090 44.53 -12.59 -5.10
N SER A 1091 45.17 -12.97 -3.98
CA SER A 1091 46.14 -14.08 -3.94
C SER A 1091 45.64 -15.20 -3.03
N SER A 1092 45.99 -16.44 -3.37
CA SER A 1092 45.85 -17.61 -2.52
C SER A 1092 47.07 -18.53 -2.66
N GLY A 1093 47.43 -19.24 -1.59
CA GLY A 1093 48.63 -20.07 -1.51
C GLY A 1093 49.83 -19.35 -0.89
N ASP A 1094 51.05 -19.67 -1.33
CA ASP A 1094 52.31 -19.24 -0.69
C ASP A 1094 52.78 -17.83 -1.15
N CYS A 1095 51.83 -16.90 -1.27
CA CYS A 1095 52.07 -15.51 -1.67
C CYS A 1095 51.01 -14.55 -1.11
N MET A 1096 51.38 -13.28 -0.99
CA MET A 1096 50.47 -12.16 -0.68
C MET A 1096 50.48 -11.14 -1.81
N ILE A 1097 49.34 -10.49 -2.08
CA ILE A 1097 49.26 -9.39 -3.04
C ILE A 1097 48.81 -8.10 -2.35
N SER A 1098 49.49 -6.99 -2.67
CA SER A 1098 49.11 -5.64 -2.26
C SER A 1098 49.05 -4.73 -3.47
N GLY A 1099 47.84 -4.24 -3.78
CA GLY A 1099 47.57 -3.58 -5.06
C GLY A 1099 47.79 -4.53 -6.23
N SER A 1100 48.87 -4.34 -6.97
CA SER A 1100 49.30 -5.20 -8.08
C SER A 1100 50.69 -5.80 -7.88
N SER A 1101 51.25 -5.72 -6.66
CA SER A 1101 52.57 -6.24 -6.31
C SER A 1101 52.43 -7.55 -5.54
N VAL A 1102 53.01 -8.62 -6.05
CA VAL A 1102 53.00 -9.96 -5.44
C VAL A 1102 54.28 -10.16 -4.64
N HIS A 1103 54.11 -10.51 -3.37
CA HIS A 1103 55.16 -10.89 -2.42
C HIS A 1103 55.12 -12.40 -2.16
N ILE A 1104 56.29 -13.06 -2.23
CA ILE A 1104 56.42 -14.50 -1.99
C ILE A 1104 56.61 -14.77 -0.50
N THR A 1105 55.80 -15.66 0.07
CA THR A 1105 55.85 -15.96 1.52
C THR A 1105 56.44 -17.31 1.85
N GLY A 1106 56.52 -18.23 0.88
CA GLY A 1106 57.06 -19.58 1.08
C GLY A 1106 57.11 -20.38 -0.23
N THR A 1107 57.61 -21.61 -0.17
CA THR A 1107 57.61 -22.53 -1.32
C THR A 1107 56.29 -23.27 -1.44
N GLY A 1108 55.87 -23.54 -2.68
CA GLY A 1108 54.62 -24.23 -2.98
C GLY A 1108 53.97 -23.65 -4.22
N SER A 1109 52.67 -23.37 -4.18
CA SER A 1109 51.94 -22.80 -5.32
C SER A 1109 51.29 -21.48 -4.92
N CYS A 1110 51.34 -20.51 -5.82
CA CYS A 1110 50.64 -19.24 -5.67
C CYS A 1110 49.65 -19.09 -6.82
N THR A 1111 48.41 -18.73 -6.49
CA THR A 1111 47.39 -18.37 -7.48
C THR A 1111 47.00 -16.91 -7.31
N ILE A 1112 47.11 -16.14 -8.38
CA ILE A 1112 46.60 -14.77 -8.46
C ILE A 1112 45.31 -14.79 -9.27
N THR A 1113 44.21 -14.30 -8.71
CA THR A 1113 42.92 -14.18 -9.39
C THR A 1113 42.67 -12.73 -9.75
N ALA A 1114 42.51 -12.46 -11.05
CA ALA A 1114 42.07 -11.17 -11.57
C ALA A 1114 40.54 -11.13 -11.66
N SER A 1115 39.91 -10.11 -11.04
CA SER A 1115 38.46 -9.97 -10.97
C SER A 1115 37.98 -8.57 -11.37
N GLN A 1116 36.79 -8.48 -11.96
CA GLN A 1116 36.17 -7.22 -12.34
C GLN A 1116 34.64 -7.30 -12.20
N ALA A 1117 34.12 -6.62 -11.19
CA ALA A 1117 32.74 -6.74 -10.73
C ALA A 1117 31.67 -6.13 -11.66
N GLY A 1118 32.06 -5.44 -12.73
CA GLY A 1118 31.14 -4.67 -13.56
C GLY A 1118 30.75 -3.34 -12.90
N ASP A 1119 29.80 -2.67 -13.55
CA ASP A 1119 29.22 -1.41 -13.10
C ASP A 1119 27.76 -1.31 -13.58
N ASP A 1120 27.20 -0.11 -13.63
CA ASP A 1120 25.84 0.12 -14.11
C ASP A 1120 25.65 -0.21 -15.60
N ASN A 1121 26.73 -0.28 -16.38
CA ASN A 1121 26.73 -0.44 -17.84
C ASN A 1121 27.30 -1.79 -18.30
N TYR A 1122 28.13 -2.45 -17.49
CA TYR A 1122 28.80 -3.71 -17.80
C TYR A 1122 28.50 -4.79 -16.77
N GLU A 1123 28.25 -6.03 -17.21
CA GLU A 1123 28.11 -7.18 -16.33
C GLU A 1123 29.44 -7.56 -15.66
N PRO A 1124 29.47 -8.23 -14.49
CA PRO A 1124 30.70 -8.77 -13.93
C PRO A 1124 31.43 -9.65 -14.95
N ALA A 1125 32.74 -9.46 -15.10
CA ALA A 1125 33.55 -10.35 -15.94
C ALA A 1125 33.86 -11.65 -15.17
N PRO A 1126 33.91 -12.80 -15.85
CA PRO A 1126 34.39 -14.04 -15.23
C PRO A 1126 35.81 -13.87 -14.69
N ASP A 1127 36.03 -14.25 -13.44
CA ASP A 1127 37.35 -14.20 -12.79
C ASP A 1127 38.37 -15.08 -13.53
N VAL A 1128 39.60 -14.57 -13.69
CA VAL A 1128 40.69 -15.28 -14.38
C VAL A 1128 41.81 -15.58 -13.37
N PRO A 1129 41.94 -16.83 -12.90
CA PRO A 1129 43.05 -17.25 -12.05
C PRO A 1129 44.29 -17.61 -12.88
N GLN A 1130 45.47 -17.24 -12.38
CA GLN A 1130 46.77 -17.67 -12.89
C GLN A 1130 47.62 -18.21 -11.75
N SER A 1131 48.00 -19.49 -11.87
CA SER A 1131 48.83 -20.17 -10.88
C SER A 1131 50.27 -20.31 -11.38
N PHE A 1132 51.23 -20.22 -10.46
CA PHE A 1132 52.64 -20.49 -10.73
C PHE A 1132 53.29 -21.18 -9.52
N ASP A 1133 54.35 -21.93 -9.75
CA ASP A 1133 55.07 -22.66 -8.71
C ASP A 1133 56.18 -21.79 -8.10
N ILE A 1134 56.42 -21.99 -6.80
CA ILE A 1134 57.50 -21.36 -6.05
C ILE A 1134 58.47 -22.46 -5.57
N GLY A 1135 59.63 -22.54 -6.21
CA GLY A 1135 60.70 -23.49 -5.88
C GLY A 1135 61.58 -23.04 -4.72
N LYS A 1136 62.38 -23.97 -4.19
CA LYS A 1136 63.39 -23.68 -3.16
C LYS A 1136 64.58 -22.92 -3.74
N ALA A 1137 65.17 -22.03 -2.95
CA ALA A 1137 66.39 -21.33 -3.32
C ALA A 1137 67.65 -22.18 -3.06
N SER A 1138 68.60 -22.14 -3.98
CA SER A 1138 69.94 -22.68 -3.75
C SER A 1138 70.71 -21.83 -2.74
N GLN A 1139 71.58 -22.45 -1.96
CA GLN A 1139 72.45 -21.77 -1.00
C GLN A 1139 73.86 -22.35 -1.00
N ALA A 1140 74.82 -21.58 -0.49
CA ALA A 1140 76.23 -21.96 -0.40
C ALA A 1140 76.79 -21.68 1.00
N ILE A 1141 77.81 -22.44 1.39
CA ILE A 1141 78.57 -22.24 2.64
C ILE A 1141 79.86 -21.50 2.32
N ALA A 1142 80.13 -20.42 3.04
CA ALA A 1142 81.44 -19.78 3.08
C ALA A 1142 82.19 -20.30 4.31
N PHE A 1143 83.24 -21.09 4.10
CA PHE A 1143 84.12 -21.60 5.16
C PHE A 1143 85.59 -21.40 4.78
N GLY A 1144 86.26 -20.49 5.48
CA GLY A 1144 87.64 -20.08 5.18
C GLY A 1144 88.70 -21.12 5.55
N ALA A 1145 89.86 -21.05 4.91
CA ALA A 1145 90.97 -21.96 5.15
C ALA A 1145 91.45 -21.91 6.61
N LEU A 1146 91.75 -23.09 7.17
CA LEU A 1146 92.27 -23.23 8.53
C LEU A 1146 93.80 -23.25 8.52
N ALA A 1147 94.41 -22.55 9.47
CA ALA A 1147 95.87 -22.52 9.60
C ALA A 1147 96.41 -23.84 10.17
N ASN A 1148 97.60 -24.24 9.72
CA ASN A 1148 98.34 -25.37 10.30
C ASN A 1148 98.59 -25.17 11.80
N LYS A 1149 98.66 -26.29 12.53
CA LYS A 1149 98.84 -26.34 13.99
C LYS A 1149 100.02 -27.23 14.36
N THR A 1150 100.37 -27.28 15.64
CA THR A 1150 101.32 -28.23 16.21
C THR A 1150 100.64 -29.04 17.31
N PHE A 1151 101.01 -30.31 17.46
CA PHE A 1151 100.48 -31.15 18.54
C PHE A 1151 100.78 -30.51 19.91
N GLY A 1152 99.74 -30.24 20.71
CA GLY A 1152 99.83 -29.51 21.97
C GLY A 1152 99.38 -28.04 21.90
N ASP A 1153 99.06 -27.51 20.70
CA ASP A 1153 98.40 -26.20 20.57
C ASP A 1153 97.02 -26.21 21.28
N PRO A 1154 96.59 -25.09 21.87
CA PRO A 1154 95.28 -24.99 22.52
C PRO A 1154 94.13 -25.10 21.52
N ASP A 1155 92.97 -25.52 22.02
CA ASP A 1155 91.71 -25.57 21.27
C ASP A 1155 91.41 -24.22 20.61
N PHE A 1156 90.82 -24.27 19.41
CA PHE A 1156 90.50 -23.06 18.63
C PHE A 1156 89.12 -23.15 17.99
N GLY A 1157 88.50 -21.99 17.76
CA GLY A 1157 87.18 -21.89 17.16
C GLY A 1157 87.20 -21.90 15.63
N VAL A 1158 86.12 -22.39 15.03
CA VAL A 1158 85.83 -22.28 13.59
C VAL A 1158 84.49 -21.58 13.38
N SER A 1159 84.34 -20.89 12.24
CA SER A 1159 83.08 -20.25 11.85
C SER A 1159 82.86 -20.34 10.35
N ALA A 1160 81.60 -20.49 9.95
CA ALA A 1160 81.15 -20.55 8.58
C ALA A 1160 79.76 -19.92 8.48
N THR A 1161 79.41 -19.38 7.32
CA THR A 1161 78.11 -18.75 7.07
C THR A 1161 77.44 -19.36 5.85
N ALA A 1162 76.15 -19.67 5.93
CA ALA A 1162 75.34 -20.04 4.77
C ALA A 1162 74.68 -18.79 4.15
N THR A 1163 74.57 -18.73 2.83
CA THR A 1163 73.92 -17.60 2.13
C THR A 1163 72.43 -17.44 2.44
N SER A 1164 71.78 -18.49 2.95
CA SER A 1164 70.40 -18.48 3.45
C SER A 1164 70.25 -17.84 4.84
N GLY A 1165 71.35 -17.62 5.56
CA GLY A 1165 71.33 -17.25 6.98
C GLY A 1165 71.05 -18.41 7.95
N LEU A 1166 70.83 -19.64 7.44
CA LEU A 1166 70.65 -20.83 8.26
C LEU A 1166 71.95 -21.21 9.00
N ALA A 1167 71.81 -21.83 10.18
CA ALA A 1167 72.94 -22.27 10.98
C ALA A 1167 73.74 -23.39 10.29
N VAL A 1168 75.08 -23.28 10.34
CA VAL A 1168 76.02 -24.25 9.75
C VAL A 1168 76.51 -25.22 10.81
N GLY A 1169 76.46 -26.51 10.53
CA GLY A 1169 77.03 -27.58 11.37
C GLY A 1169 78.47 -27.89 11.01
N PHE A 1170 79.23 -28.50 11.94
CA PHE A 1170 80.61 -28.91 11.70
C PHE A 1170 80.88 -30.35 12.12
N ALA A 1171 81.70 -31.05 11.33
CA ALA A 1171 82.22 -32.37 11.63
C ALA A 1171 83.75 -32.41 11.45
N ALA A 1172 84.44 -33.23 12.23
CA ALA A 1172 85.90 -33.39 12.18
C ALA A 1172 86.28 -34.81 11.78
N SER A 1173 87.37 -34.94 11.02
CA SER A 1173 88.01 -36.22 10.69
C SER A 1173 89.53 -36.10 10.67
N GLY A 1174 90.24 -37.19 11.00
CA GLY A 1174 91.70 -37.22 11.14
C GLY A 1174 92.15 -37.05 12.59
N ASN A 1175 93.27 -36.35 12.82
CA ASN A 1175 93.90 -36.24 14.14
C ASN A 1175 93.37 -35.04 14.96
N CYS A 1176 92.05 -34.86 14.95
CA CYS A 1176 91.33 -33.83 15.68
C CYS A 1176 89.90 -34.28 16.01
N ALA A 1177 89.27 -33.64 17.00
CA ALA A 1177 87.86 -33.75 17.32
C ALA A 1177 87.22 -32.36 17.33
N ILE A 1178 85.90 -32.27 17.13
CA ILE A 1178 85.16 -31.00 17.22
C ILE A 1178 83.96 -31.15 18.14
N SER A 1179 83.72 -30.16 18.99
CA SER A 1179 82.54 -30.05 19.85
C SER A 1179 81.97 -28.65 19.73
N GLY A 1180 80.73 -28.53 19.25
CA GLY A 1180 80.15 -27.26 18.83
C GLY A 1180 80.97 -26.66 17.69
N THR A 1181 81.64 -25.53 17.94
CA THR A 1181 82.53 -24.85 16.99
C THR A 1181 84.00 -24.91 17.41
N THR A 1182 84.34 -25.68 18.45
CA THR A 1182 85.69 -25.74 19.01
C THR A 1182 86.41 -27.01 18.58
N VAL A 1183 87.56 -26.85 17.94
CA VAL A 1183 88.42 -27.93 17.45
C VAL A 1183 89.49 -28.26 18.49
N HIS A 1184 89.57 -29.54 18.85
CA HIS A 1184 90.58 -30.12 19.75
C HIS A 1184 91.56 -31.00 18.96
N ILE A 1185 92.87 -30.84 19.20
CA ILE A 1185 93.92 -31.59 18.50
C ILE A 1185 94.24 -32.88 19.27
N THR A 1186 94.18 -34.03 18.60
CA THR A 1186 94.36 -35.35 19.23
C THR A 1186 95.65 -36.07 18.84
N GLY A 1187 96.35 -35.61 17.79
CA GLY A 1187 97.63 -36.19 17.36
C GLY A 1187 98.32 -35.38 16.25
N GLY A 1188 99.61 -35.64 16.00
CA GLY A 1188 100.33 -35.08 14.84
C GLY A 1188 99.94 -35.78 13.54
N GLY A 1189 99.65 -35.03 12.46
CA GLY A 1189 99.14 -35.54 11.18
C GLY A 1189 98.16 -34.56 10.52
N SER A 1190 97.25 -35.03 9.67
CA SER A 1190 96.24 -34.18 9.01
C SER A 1190 94.94 -34.10 9.83
N CYS A 1191 94.31 -32.94 9.86
CA CYS A 1191 92.94 -32.75 10.35
C CYS A 1191 92.10 -32.10 9.25
N THR A 1192 90.85 -32.55 9.09
CA THR A 1192 89.87 -31.97 8.18
C THR A 1192 88.60 -31.63 8.94
N ILE A 1193 88.16 -30.37 8.84
CA ILE A 1193 86.87 -29.91 9.34
C ILE A 1193 85.93 -29.72 8.15
N THR A 1194 84.75 -30.32 8.19
CA THR A 1194 83.71 -30.19 7.17
C THR A 1194 82.56 -29.35 7.73
N ALA A 1195 82.22 -28.26 7.06
CA ALA A 1195 81.06 -27.43 7.34
C ALA A 1195 79.88 -27.88 6.45
N SER A 1196 78.71 -28.12 7.05
CA SER A 1196 77.51 -28.62 6.36
C SER A 1196 76.25 -27.83 6.71
N GLN A 1197 75.33 -27.70 5.74
CA GLN A 1197 74.03 -27.04 5.91
C GLN A 1197 72.99 -27.81 5.08
N GLY A 1198 72.00 -28.39 5.75
CA GLY A 1198 71.06 -29.37 5.17
C GLY A 1198 69.79 -28.82 4.52
N GLY A 1199 69.66 -27.51 4.30
CA GLY A 1199 68.45 -26.89 3.79
C GLY A 1199 67.35 -26.71 4.84
N ASP A 1200 66.20 -26.23 4.38
CA ASP A 1200 64.93 -26.21 5.11
C ASP A 1200 63.73 -26.29 4.14
N GLY A 1201 62.55 -25.81 4.55
CA GLY A 1201 61.38 -25.72 3.68
C GLY A 1201 61.58 -24.81 2.46
N ASN A 1202 62.43 -23.79 2.57
CA ASN A 1202 62.60 -22.72 1.58
C ASN A 1202 63.92 -22.77 0.81
N TYR A 1203 64.95 -23.43 1.37
CA TYR A 1203 66.27 -23.53 0.77
C TYR A 1203 66.71 -24.99 0.56
N GLU A 1204 67.38 -25.23 -0.58
CA GLU A 1204 68.02 -26.52 -0.88
C GLU A 1204 69.27 -26.76 -0.02
N PRO A 1205 69.68 -27.99 0.29
CA PRO A 1205 70.95 -28.25 0.98
C PRO A 1205 72.14 -27.60 0.28
N ALA A 1206 73.04 -26.99 1.06
CA ALA A 1206 74.28 -26.45 0.51
C ALA A 1206 75.33 -27.57 0.35
N ALA A 1207 76.22 -27.43 -0.63
CA ALA A 1207 77.36 -28.35 -0.76
C ALA A 1207 78.30 -28.19 0.45
N ASP A 1208 78.65 -29.31 1.09
CA ASP A 1208 79.58 -29.34 2.21
C ASP A 1208 80.95 -28.77 1.81
N VAL A 1209 81.53 -27.93 2.67
CA VAL A 1209 82.85 -27.33 2.46
C VAL A 1209 83.83 -27.87 3.48
N ALA A 1210 84.86 -28.58 3.03
CA ALA A 1210 85.91 -29.16 3.88
C ALA A 1210 87.19 -28.33 3.83
N GLN A 1211 87.80 -28.10 5.01
CA GLN A 1211 89.08 -27.42 5.16
C GLN A 1211 90.04 -28.32 5.91
N SER A 1212 91.16 -28.66 5.26
CA SER A 1212 92.22 -29.48 5.83
C SER A 1212 93.42 -28.63 6.23
N PHE A 1213 94.03 -28.96 7.36
CA PHE A 1213 95.29 -28.35 7.82
C PHE A 1213 96.21 -29.42 8.42
N GLN A 1214 97.52 -29.15 8.40
CA GLN A 1214 98.55 -30.03 8.94
C GLN A 1214 98.80 -29.72 10.42
N ILE A 1215 98.98 -30.77 11.20
CA ILE A 1215 99.36 -30.74 12.62
C ILE A 1215 100.80 -31.28 12.74
N GLY A 1216 101.76 -30.37 12.94
CA GLY A 1216 103.16 -30.71 13.15
C GLY A 1216 103.39 -31.49 14.45
N LYS A 1217 104.47 -32.28 14.52
CA LYS A 1217 104.89 -32.96 15.77
C LYS A 1217 105.56 -31.94 16.70
N ALA A 1218 105.25 -32.00 18.00
CA ALA A 1218 105.95 -31.20 19.00
C ALA A 1218 107.43 -31.60 19.11
N SER A 1219 108.32 -30.62 19.31
CA SER A 1219 109.75 -30.87 19.54
C SER A 1219 109.95 -31.48 20.93
N GLN A 1220 110.57 -32.65 21.02
CA GLN A 1220 110.99 -33.24 22.30
C GLN A 1220 112.44 -32.87 22.61
N THR A 1221 112.69 -32.40 23.83
CA THR A 1221 114.05 -32.23 24.35
C THR A 1221 114.36 -33.37 25.30
N ILE A 1222 115.41 -34.15 25.00
CA ILE A 1222 115.92 -35.20 25.89
C ILE A 1222 117.20 -34.67 26.54
N THR A 1223 117.20 -34.57 27.87
CA THR A 1223 118.34 -34.08 28.65
C THR A 1223 119.04 -35.27 29.32
N PHE A 1224 120.35 -35.44 29.11
CA PHE A 1224 121.16 -36.40 29.84
C PHE A 1224 121.82 -35.75 31.06
N GLY A 1225 121.82 -36.44 32.21
CA GLY A 1225 122.58 -36.02 33.39
C GLY A 1225 124.09 -36.20 33.19
N ALA A 1226 124.90 -35.28 33.71
CA ALA A 1226 126.35 -35.31 33.55
C ALA A 1226 126.98 -36.59 34.16
N LEU A 1227 127.85 -37.26 33.40
CA LEU A 1227 128.57 -38.46 33.84
C LEU A 1227 129.79 -38.09 34.70
N ALA A 1228 129.95 -38.75 35.84
CA ALA A 1228 131.08 -38.58 36.75
C ALA A 1228 132.38 -39.18 36.15
N SER A 1229 133.49 -38.44 36.28
CA SER A 1229 134.81 -38.87 35.79
C SER A 1229 135.39 -40.01 36.63
N LYS A 1230 136.06 -40.98 35.98
CA LYS A 1230 136.85 -42.01 36.66
C LYS A 1230 138.31 -41.60 36.83
N THR A 1231 138.86 -41.91 38.01
CA THR A 1231 140.29 -42.20 38.25
C THR A 1231 140.42 -43.64 38.73
#